data_AF-A0AAD7ATS3-F1
#
_entry.id   AF-A0AAD7ATS3-F1
#
_cell.length_a   1.000
_cell.length_b   1.000
_cell.length_c   1.000
_cell.angle_alpha   90.00
_cell.angle_beta   90.00
_cell.angle_gamma   90.00
#
_symmetry.space_group_name_H-M   'P 1'
#
loop_
_entity.id
_entity.type
_entity.pdbx_description
1 polymer ?
#
loop_
_entity_poly.entity_id
_entity_poly.type
_entity_poly.pdbx_seq_one_letter_code
_entity_poly.pdbx_strand_id
1 'polypeptide(L)'
;MPFILPKTTFRDKLAANPNWTETEILNSGNVQSQPAVENDVTVVGGGIHGLMYAIHARKVHPEANLKISLFEKAPKPQWKIGESTLPHFAQWTKSAGMKAEYLLRFFGLHSGLEFFFLDRENPDNYAVFCNNGPPPFLAPGYQLQRSMSELVFTVFAQRLGVNVWHGHAADIQRTTLSQEGDSVPIIRQSDNTEQLVAKSPLVVDGTGRFRQYASKAARVKRFENFNTDAFFAYFEGTNENAIPEELEGFEGGHTSHICFPEGWMYLIRMLSWHDSPMANLLDMIHYILDHAEMGTPHDELPSSAELCEMFGCKMKWIWSIGYACRDDTTYPADLASYGSSEGERRFNFITKKYKKLGDVMRHFTLLPDYHGPGTTWYIRKQLTYQSQVVSGPGWVTVGDGIGFTNPLLSPGINAGMASTTFAADLTAAAIKTKTEEQRLAVWKKYDDYCAGAVPSLNMMNQFLYLTFMHPLIGPRVGFLWTIVIGHALPKWSLPRSAFTVGLPEFPEWATHWLWGSQVDDWVKVAEHTVKKLMPLNLDEPVPQEIVDDVINFSEKVKEEALAAGKYQGFPFRYQGELRNYGPMLEWDEKKYIKQDRFQTQCHACLTWLPCRGDWRKCSACGVMRPLKDCEIRWNGRPTDFELSKFAMIAPNHMSVGTVLVDFVKEREMKCKCEAPMMENGMAKEM
;
A
#
# COMPACT_ATOMS: atom_id res chain seq x y z
N MET A 1 8.43 -0.45 -32.47
CA MET A 1 7.63 -1.47 -31.78
C MET A 1 6.29 -1.66 -32.49
N PRO A 2 5.60 -2.80 -32.31
CA PRO A 2 4.25 -2.97 -32.85
C PRO A 2 3.32 -1.91 -32.21
N PHE A 3 2.61 -1.17 -33.05
CA PHE A 3 1.63 -0.18 -32.60
C PHE A 3 0.38 -0.90 -32.11
N ILE A 4 -0.01 -0.70 -30.85
CA ILE A 4 -1.29 -1.19 -30.33
C ILE A 4 -2.36 -0.17 -30.73
N LEU A 5 -3.32 -0.60 -31.55
CA LEU A 5 -4.47 0.23 -31.88
C LEU A 5 -5.38 0.37 -30.64
N PRO A 6 -5.71 1.60 -30.19
CA PRO A 6 -6.67 1.80 -29.11
C PRO A 6 -8.04 1.30 -29.56
N LYS A 7 -8.64 0.43 -28.75
CA LYS A 7 -9.95 -0.17 -29.02
C LYS A 7 -11.06 0.63 -28.33
N THR A 8 -12.25 0.57 -28.89
CA THR A 8 -13.49 1.17 -28.39
C THR A 8 -14.48 0.11 -27.88
N THR A 9 -14.00 -1.10 -27.58
CA THR A 9 -14.82 -2.30 -27.33
C THR A 9 -16.01 -2.05 -26.39
N PHE A 10 -15.79 -1.41 -25.24
CA PHE A 10 -16.84 -1.18 -24.26
C PHE A 10 -17.73 0.01 -24.63
N ARG A 11 -17.18 1.04 -25.27
CA ARG A 11 -17.98 2.12 -25.85
C ARG A 11 -18.90 1.63 -26.97
N ASP A 12 -18.41 0.74 -27.84
CA ASP A 12 -19.18 0.12 -28.92
C ASP A 12 -20.27 -0.79 -28.37
N LYS A 13 -19.98 -1.58 -27.32
CA LYS A 13 -20.99 -2.36 -26.60
C LYS A 13 -22.09 -1.47 -26.01
N LEU A 14 -21.72 -0.35 -25.39
CA LEU A 14 -22.69 0.60 -24.83
C LEU A 14 -23.51 1.28 -25.92
N ALA A 15 -22.90 1.66 -27.04
CA ALA A 15 -23.60 2.23 -28.19
C ALA A 15 -24.57 1.24 -28.84
N ALA A 16 -24.19 -0.04 -28.93
CA ALA A 16 -25.06 -1.12 -29.41
C ALA A 16 -26.17 -1.50 -28.43
N ASN A 17 -26.00 -1.20 -27.13
CA ASN A 17 -26.96 -1.49 -26.08
C ASN A 17 -27.23 -0.25 -25.22
N PRO A 18 -27.95 0.78 -25.72
CA PRO A 18 -28.11 2.06 -25.03
C PRO A 18 -28.80 1.98 -23.66
N ASN A 19 -29.53 0.89 -23.41
CA ASN A 19 -30.22 0.65 -22.14
C ASN A 19 -29.31 -0.02 -21.09
N TRP A 20 -28.08 -0.42 -21.45
CA TRP A 20 -27.17 -1.02 -20.49
C TRP A 20 -26.73 0.00 -19.45
N THR A 21 -26.87 -0.41 -18.21
CA THR A 21 -26.30 0.24 -17.04
C THR A 21 -24.77 0.09 -17.04
N GLU A 22 -24.12 0.92 -16.22
CA GLU A 22 -22.71 0.76 -15.87
C GLU A 22 -22.40 -0.67 -15.37
N THR A 23 -23.28 -1.26 -14.58
CA THR A 23 -23.10 -2.63 -14.09
C THR A 23 -23.07 -3.67 -15.22
N GLU A 24 -23.99 -3.57 -16.18
CA GLU A 24 -24.04 -4.50 -17.31
C GLU A 24 -22.82 -4.37 -18.21
N ILE A 25 -22.35 -3.14 -18.48
CA ILE A 25 -21.15 -2.95 -19.31
C ILE A 25 -19.89 -3.52 -18.62
N LEU A 26 -19.75 -3.34 -17.30
CA LEU A 26 -18.64 -3.90 -16.52
C LEU A 26 -18.68 -5.44 -16.48
N ASN A 27 -19.85 -6.00 -16.20
CA ASN A 27 -20.04 -7.45 -16.16
C ASN A 27 -19.89 -8.09 -17.55
N SER A 28 -20.09 -7.35 -18.64
CA SER A 28 -19.81 -7.82 -20.01
C SER A 28 -18.32 -8.08 -20.29
N GLY A 29 -17.43 -7.70 -19.38
CA GLY A 29 -16.00 -8.05 -19.41
C GLY A 29 -15.70 -9.47 -18.90
N ASN A 30 -16.66 -10.14 -18.26
CA ASN A 30 -16.51 -11.53 -17.82
C ASN A 30 -16.40 -12.48 -19.03
N VAL A 31 -15.70 -13.61 -18.82
CA VAL A 31 -15.63 -14.69 -19.81
C VAL A 31 -17.00 -15.36 -19.99
N GLN A 32 -17.80 -15.41 -18.91
CA GLN A 32 -19.17 -15.91 -18.94
C GLN A 32 -20.18 -14.77 -19.03
N SER A 33 -21.26 -14.99 -19.79
CA SER A 33 -22.35 -14.01 -19.95
C SER A 33 -23.38 -14.01 -18.82
N GLN A 34 -23.37 -15.06 -17.98
CA GLN A 34 -24.23 -15.22 -16.82
C GLN A 34 -23.42 -15.82 -15.67
N PRO A 35 -23.76 -15.56 -14.40
CA PRO A 35 -23.08 -16.17 -13.27
C PRO A 35 -23.22 -17.70 -13.30
N ALA A 36 -22.16 -18.42 -12.91
CA ALA A 36 -22.18 -19.88 -12.87
C ALA A 36 -22.69 -20.42 -11.52
N VAL A 37 -23.50 -21.47 -11.59
CA VAL A 37 -23.97 -22.22 -10.41
C VAL A 37 -22.80 -22.92 -9.72
N GLU A 38 -21.97 -23.66 -10.47
CA GLU A 38 -20.87 -24.46 -9.91
C GLU A 38 -19.52 -23.74 -10.07
N ASN A 39 -18.81 -23.54 -8.96
CA ASN A 39 -17.49 -22.92 -8.91
C ASN A 39 -16.56 -23.73 -7.98
N ASP A 40 -15.24 -23.63 -8.16
CA ASP A 40 -14.31 -24.13 -7.16
C ASP A 40 -14.22 -23.16 -5.97
N VAL A 41 -14.37 -21.86 -6.24
CA VAL A 41 -14.37 -20.82 -5.22
C VAL A 41 -15.41 -19.74 -5.50
N THR A 42 -16.21 -19.42 -4.49
CA THR A 42 -17.10 -18.26 -4.47
C THR A 42 -16.52 -17.17 -3.58
N VAL A 43 -16.14 -16.03 -4.15
CA VAL A 43 -15.66 -14.87 -3.39
C VAL A 43 -16.80 -13.88 -3.18
N VAL A 44 -17.04 -13.47 -1.93
CA VAL A 44 -18.09 -12.51 -1.57
C VAL A 44 -17.44 -11.18 -1.15
N GLY A 45 -17.58 -10.16 -1.99
CA GLY A 45 -17.00 -8.83 -1.82
C GLY A 45 -15.85 -8.54 -2.79
N GLY A 46 -16.03 -7.53 -3.64
CA GLY A 46 -15.09 -7.02 -4.64
C GLY A 46 -14.27 -5.83 -4.15
N GLY A 47 -13.95 -5.79 -2.85
CA GLY A 47 -12.90 -4.90 -2.35
C GLY A 47 -11.51 -5.36 -2.80
N ILE A 48 -10.50 -4.52 -2.54
CA ILE A 48 -9.11 -4.80 -2.94
C ILE A 48 -8.64 -6.21 -2.52
N HIS A 49 -8.97 -6.67 -1.32
CA HIS A 49 -8.57 -8.01 -0.83
C HIS A 49 -9.32 -9.15 -1.53
N GLY A 50 -10.61 -9.01 -1.85
CA GLY A 50 -11.34 -10.04 -2.61
C GLY A 50 -10.79 -10.20 -4.03
N LEU A 51 -10.48 -9.07 -4.69
CA LEU A 51 -9.86 -9.07 -6.01
C LEU A 51 -8.42 -9.60 -5.98
N MET A 52 -7.61 -9.17 -5.00
CA MET A 52 -6.25 -9.67 -4.81
C MET A 52 -6.23 -11.17 -4.55
N TYR A 53 -7.15 -11.69 -3.72
CA TYR A 53 -7.31 -13.13 -3.48
C TYR A 53 -7.58 -13.85 -4.80
N ALA A 54 -8.57 -13.40 -5.58
CA ALA A 54 -8.96 -14.06 -6.83
C ALA A 54 -7.82 -14.05 -7.86
N ILE A 55 -7.12 -12.92 -8.00
CA ILE A 55 -5.96 -12.78 -8.89
C ILE A 55 -4.82 -13.72 -8.44
N HIS A 56 -4.50 -13.72 -7.14
CA HIS A 56 -3.39 -14.51 -6.62
C HIS A 56 -3.69 -16.00 -6.72
N ALA A 57 -4.88 -16.45 -6.29
CA ALA A 57 -5.31 -17.85 -6.35
C ALA A 57 -5.30 -18.38 -7.79
N ARG A 58 -5.71 -17.57 -8.76
CA ARG A 58 -5.71 -17.94 -10.19
C ARG A 58 -4.31 -18.10 -10.77
N LYS A 59 -3.32 -17.39 -10.24
CA LYS A 59 -1.95 -17.29 -10.79
C LYS A 59 -0.91 -18.10 -10.03
N VAL A 60 -1.09 -18.34 -8.73
CA VAL A 60 -0.07 -18.97 -7.88
C VAL A 60 0.07 -20.47 -8.16
N HIS A 61 -1.05 -21.15 -8.42
CA HIS A 61 -1.12 -22.57 -8.80
C HIS A 61 -1.91 -22.73 -10.11
N PRO A 62 -1.37 -22.29 -11.26
CA PRO A 62 -2.10 -22.25 -12.52
C PRO A 62 -2.57 -23.63 -13.00
N GLU A 63 -1.88 -24.70 -12.62
CA GLU A 63 -2.21 -26.10 -12.90
C GLU A 63 -3.47 -26.58 -12.18
N ALA A 64 -3.87 -25.94 -11.07
CA ALA A 64 -5.13 -26.21 -10.41
C ALA A 64 -6.35 -25.75 -11.23
N ASN A 65 -6.14 -24.81 -12.17
CA ASN A 65 -7.16 -24.28 -13.07
C ASN A 65 -8.50 -23.93 -12.38
N LEU A 66 -8.41 -23.24 -11.24
CA LEU A 66 -9.54 -22.90 -10.37
C LEU A 66 -10.60 -22.08 -11.11
N LYS A 67 -11.86 -22.50 -11.02
CA LYS A 67 -13.05 -21.75 -11.42
C LYS A 67 -13.47 -20.82 -10.29
N ILE A 68 -13.22 -19.53 -10.45
CA ILE A 68 -13.48 -18.52 -9.43
C ILE A 68 -14.57 -17.57 -9.92
N SER A 69 -15.61 -17.39 -9.11
CA SER A 69 -16.60 -16.32 -9.28
C SER A 69 -16.58 -15.39 -8.07
N LEU A 70 -16.47 -14.09 -8.32
CA LEU A 70 -16.53 -13.03 -7.32
C LEU A 70 -17.84 -12.26 -7.46
N PHE A 71 -18.52 -12.03 -6.34
CA PHE A 71 -19.78 -11.29 -6.29
C PHE A 71 -19.62 -10.02 -5.44
N GLU A 72 -19.80 -8.86 -6.07
CA GLU A 72 -19.78 -7.54 -5.42
C GLU A 72 -21.18 -6.93 -5.43
N LYS A 73 -21.66 -6.55 -4.24
CA LYS A 73 -22.98 -5.95 -4.04
C LYS A 73 -23.11 -4.65 -4.82
N ALA A 74 -22.10 -3.78 -4.77
CA ALA A 74 -22.16 -2.49 -5.42
C ALA A 74 -22.20 -2.62 -6.96
N PRO A 75 -22.94 -1.76 -7.66
CA PRO A 75 -23.09 -1.81 -9.12
C PRO A 75 -21.79 -1.55 -9.89
N LYS A 76 -20.81 -0.91 -9.25
CA LYS A 76 -19.47 -0.62 -9.77
C LYS A 76 -18.50 -0.39 -8.60
N PRO A 77 -17.18 -0.41 -8.81
CA PRO A 77 -16.19 -0.06 -7.79
C PRO A 77 -16.50 1.27 -7.11
N GLN A 78 -16.83 1.22 -5.82
CA GLN A 78 -17.16 2.39 -5.02
C GLN A 78 -15.91 3.03 -4.42
N TRP A 79 -16.06 4.31 -4.05
CA TRP A 79 -15.11 4.98 -3.18
C TRP A 79 -14.87 4.19 -1.88
N LYS A 80 -13.61 4.15 -1.43
CA LYS A 80 -13.19 3.60 -0.14
C LYS A 80 -11.97 4.38 0.36
N ILE A 81 -11.89 4.60 1.67
CA ILE A 81 -10.67 5.07 2.34
C ILE A 81 -9.58 3.97 2.36
N GLY A 82 -8.33 4.39 2.53
CA GLY A 82 -7.15 3.52 2.52
C GLY A 82 -6.47 3.55 1.16
N GLU A 83 -5.65 4.59 0.95
CA GLU A 83 -5.13 4.99 -0.36
C GLU A 83 -3.61 4.81 -0.46
N SER A 84 -2.90 4.75 0.66
CA SER A 84 -1.44 4.57 0.69
C SER A 84 -1.04 3.10 0.66
N THR A 85 -0.15 2.77 -0.28
CA THR A 85 0.48 1.44 -0.40
C THR A 85 1.99 1.51 -0.18
N LEU A 86 2.58 0.37 0.17
CA LEU A 86 3.98 0.21 0.52
C LEU A 86 4.69 -0.74 -0.45
N PRO A 87 6.02 -0.88 -0.35
CA PRO A 87 6.80 -1.73 -1.25
C PRO A 87 6.35 -3.21 -1.30
N HIS A 88 5.70 -3.73 -0.25
CA HIS A 88 5.09 -5.07 -0.28
C HIS A 88 3.98 -5.19 -1.32
N PHE A 89 3.09 -4.19 -1.39
CA PHE A 89 2.04 -4.16 -2.39
C PHE A 89 2.63 -3.97 -3.80
N ALA A 90 3.60 -3.07 -3.96
CA ALA A 90 4.30 -2.88 -5.23
C ALA A 90 5.04 -4.15 -5.69
N GLN A 91 5.60 -4.91 -4.75
CA GLN A 91 6.24 -6.18 -5.04
C GLN A 91 5.23 -7.22 -5.51
N TRP A 92 4.07 -7.32 -4.85
CA TRP A 92 3.01 -8.23 -5.29
C TRP A 92 2.46 -7.85 -6.66
N THR A 93 2.19 -6.56 -6.93
CA THR A 93 1.70 -6.16 -8.25
C THR A 93 2.73 -6.48 -9.34
N LYS A 94 4.02 -6.21 -9.08
CA LYS A 94 5.13 -6.56 -9.98
C LYS A 94 5.15 -8.07 -10.29
N SER A 95 5.11 -8.92 -9.27
CA SER A 95 5.11 -10.38 -9.43
C SER A 95 3.81 -10.92 -10.05
N ALA A 96 2.69 -10.22 -9.87
CA ALA A 96 1.43 -10.53 -10.54
C ALA A 96 1.41 -10.11 -12.02
N GLY A 97 2.39 -9.31 -12.49
CA GLY A 97 2.49 -8.84 -13.88
C GLY A 97 2.04 -7.39 -14.10
N MET A 98 1.68 -6.66 -13.04
CA MET A 98 1.29 -5.26 -13.06
C MET A 98 2.45 -4.39 -12.53
N LYS A 99 3.43 -4.13 -13.39
CA LYS A 99 4.63 -3.33 -13.05
C LYS A 99 4.31 -1.84 -12.92
N ALA A 100 5.20 -1.12 -12.24
CA ALA A 100 5.03 0.30 -11.94
C ALA A 100 4.91 1.22 -13.17
N GLU A 101 5.59 0.92 -14.28
CA GLU A 101 5.48 1.69 -15.53
C GLU A 101 4.04 1.82 -16.05
N TYR A 102 3.22 0.78 -15.82
CA TYR A 102 1.80 0.76 -16.18
C TYR A 102 0.92 1.34 -15.07
N LEU A 103 1.16 0.94 -13.82
CA LEU A 103 0.31 1.37 -12.69
C LEU A 103 0.41 2.86 -12.37
N LEU A 104 1.57 3.48 -12.61
CA LEU A 104 1.76 4.93 -12.48
C LEU A 104 1.05 5.75 -13.59
N ARG A 105 0.36 5.10 -14.53
CA ARG A 105 -0.62 5.78 -15.40
C ARG A 105 -1.96 5.98 -14.73
N PHE A 106 -2.29 5.18 -13.72
CA PHE A 106 -3.56 5.26 -12.99
C PHE A 106 -3.43 5.90 -11.61
N PHE A 107 -2.28 5.75 -10.96
CA PHE A 107 -2.09 6.09 -9.55
C PHE A 107 -0.99 7.13 -9.32
N GLY A 108 -1.06 7.79 -8.17
CA GLY A 108 0.02 8.66 -7.70
C GLY A 108 1.25 7.85 -7.26
N LEU A 109 2.43 8.47 -7.32
CA LEU A 109 3.65 7.89 -6.76
C LEU A 109 3.59 7.88 -5.23
N HIS A 110 4.05 6.79 -4.62
CA HIS A 110 4.45 6.75 -3.22
C HIS A 110 5.95 6.41 -3.13
N SER A 111 6.78 7.38 -2.74
CA SER A 111 8.25 7.25 -2.69
C SER A 111 8.82 7.21 -1.28
N GLY A 112 7.99 7.12 -0.24
CA GLY A 112 8.48 7.04 1.14
C GLY A 112 7.45 7.53 2.16
N LEU A 113 7.88 7.62 3.40
CA LEU A 113 7.08 8.03 4.55
C LEU A 113 7.79 9.18 5.26
N GLU A 114 7.09 10.29 5.47
CA GLU A 114 7.61 11.42 6.25
C GLU A 114 6.69 11.72 7.43
N PHE A 115 7.30 12.07 8.56
CA PHE A 115 6.65 12.27 9.84
C PHE A 115 7.17 13.56 10.45
N PHE A 116 6.26 14.44 10.84
CA PHE A 116 6.51 15.71 11.50
C PHE A 116 5.88 15.63 12.90
N PHE A 117 6.70 15.60 13.95
CA PHE A 117 6.24 15.44 15.32
C PHE A 117 6.14 16.81 15.97
N LEU A 118 4.92 17.32 16.11
CA LEU A 118 4.66 18.64 16.65
C LEU A 118 5.01 18.69 18.14
N ASP A 119 5.64 19.78 18.54
CA ASP A 119 5.81 20.12 19.95
C ASP A 119 4.56 20.88 20.41
N ARG A 120 3.79 20.29 21.33
CA ARG A 120 2.55 20.91 21.84
C ARG A 120 2.87 22.14 22.68
N GLU A 121 3.97 22.12 23.41
CA GLU A 121 4.41 23.16 24.32
C GLU A 121 5.12 24.30 23.58
N ASN A 122 5.71 24.02 22.41
CA ASN A 122 6.37 25.00 21.54
C ASN A 122 5.79 24.97 20.11
N PRO A 123 4.69 25.70 19.82
CA PRO A 123 3.88 25.53 18.59
C PRO A 123 4.58 25.76 17.24
N ASP A 124 5.75 26.40 17.22
CA ASP A 124 6.54 26.60 16.01
C ASP A 124 7.60 25.50 15.78
N ASN A 125 7.85 24.65 16.79
CA ASN A 125 8.83 23.58 16.74
C ASN A 125 8.20 22.23 16.39
N TYR A 126 8.97 21.41 15.70
CA TYR A 126 8.66 20.01 15.44
C TYR A 126 9.96 19.24 15.18
N ALA A 127 9.95 17.94 15.45
CA ALA A 127 11.00 17.04 15.00
C ALA A 127 10.56 16.30 13.73
N VAL A 128 11.50 15.68 13.02
CA VAL A 128 11.21 14.99 11.76
C VAL A 128 11.81 13.59 11.75
N PHE A 129 11.07 12.68 11.14
CA PHE A 129 11.58 11.41 10.64
C PHE A 129 11.15 11.29 9.19
N CYS A 130 12.08 11.08 8.28
CA CYS A 130 11.75 10.78 6.88
C CYS A 130 12.52 9.54 6.44
N ASN A 131 11.78 8.62 5.84
CA ASN A 131 12.28 7.40 5.24
C ASN A 131 11.89 7.37 3.76
N ASN A 132 12.90 7.18 2.92
CA ASN A 132 12.67 6.88 1.51
C ASN A 132 12.06 5.49 1.34
N GLY A 133 11.29 5.32 0.27
CA GLY A 133 11.01 4.00 -0.29
C GLY A 133 12.30 3.37 -0.84
N PRO A 134 12.21 2.15 -1.39
CA PRO A 134 13.36 1.55 -2.05
C PRO A 134 13.77 2.38 -3.27
N PRO A 135 15.01 2.24 -3.76
CA PRO A 135 15.41 2.77 -5.05
C PRO A 135 14.33 2.46 -6.11
N PRO A 136 13.90 3.46 -6.92
CA PRO A 136 12.74 3.34 -7.80
C PRO A 136 12.76 2.19 -8.79
N PHE A 137 13.95 1.65 -9.09
CA PHE A 137 14.08 0.52 -9.99
C PHE A 137 13.74 -0.83 -9.37
N LEU A 138 13.60 -0.89 -8.04
CA LEU A 138 13.21 -2.10 -7.33
C LEU A 138 11.69 -2.25 -7.26
N ALA A 139 11.03 -1.30 -6.57
CA ALA A 139 9.58 -1.33 -6.33
C ALA A 139 9.07 0.04 -5.82
N PRO A 140 8.74 1.01 -6.70
CA PRO A 140 8.12 2.26 -6.27
C PRO A 140 6.68 1.99 -5.83
N GLY A 141 6.22 2.64 -4.76
CA GLY A 141 4.86 2.48 -4.24
C GLY A 141 3.82 3.31 -4.99
N TYR A 142 2.55 3.12 -4.61
CA TYR A 142 1.42 3.84 -5.21
C TYR A 142 0.51 4.53 -4.16
N GLN A 143 -0.05 5.68 -4.54
CA GLN A 143 -1.18 6.33 -3.89
C GLN A 143 -2.43 6.08 -4.75
N LEU A 144 -3.33 5.26 -4.24
CA LEU A 144 -4.46 4.71 -4.98
C LEU A 144 -5.72 5.58 -4.83
N GLN A 145 -6.39 5.89 -5.93
CA GLN A 145 -7.83 6.10 -5.87
C GLN A 145 -8.52 4.73 -5.85
N ARG A 146 -9.23 4.39 -4.77
CA ARG A 146 -9.75 3.02 -4.57
C ARG A 146 -10.79 2.55 -5.58
N SER A 147 -11.63 3.44 -6.11
CA SER A 147 -12.52 3.06 -7.20
C SER A 147 -11.75 2.68 -8.47
N MET A 148 -10.62 3.32 -8.74
CA MET A 148 -9.74 3.00 -9.88
C MET A 148 -8.96 1.71 -9.65
N SER A 149 -8.38 1.49 -8.45
CA SER A 149 -7.66 0.23 -8.16
C SER A 149 -8.55 -1.00 -8.26
N GLU A 150 -9.75 -0.93 -7.68
CA GLU A 150 -10.70 -2.04 -7.78
C GLU A 150 -11.19 -2.24 -9.23
N LEU A 151 -11.31 -1.18 -10.05
CA LEU A 151 -11.66 -1.31 -11.46
C LEU A 151 -10.52 -1.97 -12.27
N VAL A 152 -9.28 -1.51 -12.09
CA VAL A 152 -8.08 -2.12 -12.72
C VAL A 152 -7.97 -3.60 -12.34
N PHE A 153 -8.13 -3.93 -11.06
CA PHE A 153 -8.07 -5.31 -10.60
C PHE A 153 -9.27 -6.15 -11.03
N THR A 154 -10.45 -5.57 -11.19
CA THR A 154 -11.61 -6.25 -11.80
C THR A 154 -11.29 -6.66 -13.23
N VAL A 155 -10.83 -5.72 -14.07
CA VAL A 155 -10.46 -5.99 -15.46
C VAL A 155 -9.33 -7.01 -15.54
N PHE A 156 -8.32 -6.86 -14.67
CA PHE A 156 -7.20 -7.81 -14.63
C PHE A 156 -7.65 -9.22 -14.26
N ALA A 157 -8.53 -9.37 -13.25
CA ALA A 157 -9.10 -10.66 -12.87
C ALA A 157 -9.93 -11.27 -14.00
N GLN A 158 -10.74 -10.45 -14.70
CA GLN A 158 -11.52 -10.88 -15.87
C GLN A 158 -10.64 -11.43 -17.00
N ARG A 159 -9.51 -10.76 -17.31
CA ARG A 159 -8.52 -11.24 -18.30
C ARG A 159 -7.87 -12.57 -17.90
N LEU A 160 -7.79 -12.87 -16.60
CA LEU A 160 -7.29 -14.15 -16.08
C LEU A 160 -8.36 -15.26 -16.07
N GLY A 161 -9.59 -14.95 -16.50
CA GLY A 161 -10.71 -15.88 -16.53
C GLY A 161 -11.49 -15.99 -15.22
N VAL A 162 -11.28 -15.07 -14.26
CA VAL A 162 -12.14 -14.93 -13.08
C VAL A 162 -13.40 -14.17 -13.48
N ASN A 163 -14.59 -14.68 -13.13
CA ASN A 163 -15.82 -13.93 -13.35
C ASN A 163 -16.08 -13.00 -12.16
N VAL A 164 -16.19 -11.70 -12.40
CA VAL A 164 -16.44 -10.68 -11.38
C VAL A 164 -17.80 -10.03 -11.67
N TRP A 165 -18.76 -10.26 -10.78
CA TRP A 165 -20.15 -9.84 -10.91
C TRP A 165 -20.46 -8.68 -9.96
N HIS A 166 -20.46 -7.45 -10.49
CA HIS A 166 -20.92 -6.26 -9.78
C HIS A 166 -22.46 -6.20 -9.79
N GLY A 167 -23.05 -5.53 -8.79
CA GLY A 167 -24.50 -5.47 -8.61
C GLY A 167 -25.13 -6.79 -8.18
N HIS A 168 -24.33 -7.74 -7.69
CA HIS A 168 -24.75 -9.07 -7.26
C HIS A 168 -24.29 -9.31 -5.82
N ALA A 169 -25.24 -9.45 -4.90
CA ALA A 169 -24.94 -9.66 -3.48
C ALA A 169 -25.22 -11.11 -3.08
N ALA A 170 -24.35 -11.69 -2.27
CA ALA A 170 -24.68 -12.92 -1.56
C ALA A 170 -25.78 -12.63 -0.53
N ASP A 171 -26.85 -13.44 -0.52
CA ASP A 171 -27.80 -13.49 0.58
C ASP A 171 -27.14 -14.24 1.75
N ILE A 172 -26.52 -13.45 2.61
CA ILE A 172 -25.79 -13.97 3.76
C ILE A 172 -26.71 -14.76 4.68
N GLN A 173 -27.99 -14.36 4.84
CA GLN A 173 -28.92 -15.00 5.78
C GLN A 173 -29.30 -16.41 5.31
N ARG A 174 -29.50 -16.58 4.00
CA ARG A 174 -29.84 -17.86 3.38
C ARG A 174 -28.64 -18.69 2.93
N THR A 175 -27.42 -18.19 3.12
CA THR A 175 -26.21 -18.96 2.81
C THR A 175 -26.10 -20.15 3.78
N THR A 176 -25.90 -21.35 3.22
CA THR A 176 -25.55 -22.55 4.00
C THR A 176 -24.10 -22.90 3.74
N LEU A 177 -23.28 -22.89 4.79
CA LEU A 177 -21.88 -23.30 4.75
C LEU A 177 -21.76 -24.64 5.45
N SER A 178 -21.29 -25.68 4.75
CA SER A 178 -21.32 -27.05 5.27
C SER A 178 -20.26 -27.95 4.64
N GLN A 179 -20.08 -29.14 5.23
CA GLN A 179 -19.16 -30.15 4.73
C GLN A 179 -19.64 -30.80 3.42
N GLU A 180 -20.95 -30.84 3.17
CA GLU A 180 -21.58 -31.54 2.04
C GLU A 180 -21.74 -30.64 0.80
N GLY A 181 -21.32 -29.38 0.90
CA GLY A 181 -21.35 -28.38 -0.16
C GLY A 181 -21.92 -27.06 0.35
N ASP A 182 -21.28 -25.95 -0.04
CA ASP A 182 -21.77 -24.63 0.31
C ASP A 182 -22.80 -24.17 -0.73
N SER A 183 -23.82 -23.45 -0.26
CA SER A 183 -24.81 -22.81 -1.12
C SER A 183 -24.94 -21.34 -0.75
N VAL A 184 -24.66 -20.48 -1.71
CA VAL A 184 -24.65 -19.02 -1.56
C VAL A 184 -25.68 -18.45 -2.56
N PRO A 185 -26.91 -18.15 -2.12
CA PRO A 185 -27.87 -17.48 -3.00
C PRO A 185 -27.34 -16.10 -3.43
N ILE A 186 -27.42 -15.80 -4.72
CA ILE A 186 -26.91 -14.55 -5.31
C ILE A 186 -28.09 -13.71 -5.78
N ILE A 187 -28.22 -12.50 -5.22
CA ILE A 187 -29.30 -11.56 -5.46
C ILE A 187 -28.80 -10.39 -6.32
N ARG A 188 -29.41 -10.21 -7.50
CA ARG A 188 -29.19 -9.01 -8.32
C ARG A 188 -29.83 -7.81 -7.64
N GLN A 189 -29.03 -6.76 -7.44
CA GLN A 189 -29.44 -5.61 -6.64
C GLN A 189 -30.38 -4.65 -7.38
N SER A 190 -30.38 -4.64 -8.72
CA SER A 190 -31.21 -3.71 -9.50
C SER A 190 -32.71 -3.99 -9.39
N ASP A 191 -33.10 -5.25 -9.22
CA ASP A 191 -34.50 -5.68 -9.16
C ASP A 191 -34.80 -6.69 -8.05
N ASN A 192 -33.83 -6.93 -7.16
CA ASN A 192 -33.93 -7.85 -6.03
C ASN A 192 -34.31 -9.28 -6.42
N THR A 193 -33.89 -9.73 -7.60
CA THR A 193 -34.13 -11.10 -8.07
C THR A 193 -33.00 -12.01 -7.67
N GLU A 194 -33.34 -13.22 -7.23
CA GLU A 194 -32.38 -14.31 -7.09
C GLU A 194 -31.96 -14.78 -8.49
N GLN A 195 -30.68 -14.60 -8.80
CA GLN A 195 -30.12 -14.99 -10.10
C GLN A 195 -29.78 -16.48 -10.12
N LEU A 196 -29.16 -16.95 -9.03
CA LEU A 196 -28.81 -18.35 -8.85
C LEU A 196 -28.48 -18.65 -7.38
N VAL A 197 -28.25 -19.92 -7.09
CA VAL A 197 -27.59 -20.38 -5.87
C VAL A 197 -26.21 -20.89 -6.24
N ALA A 198 -25.16 -20.14 -5.88
CA ALA A 198 -23.78 -20.51 -6.18
C ALA A 198 -23.37 -21.65 -5.25
N LYS A 199 -22.71 -22.66 -5.81
CA LYS A 199 -22.19 -23.82 -5.12
C LYS A 199 -20.68 -23.86 -5.31
N SER A 200 -19.98 -24.07 -4.22
CA SER A 200 -18.53 -24.20 -4.22
C SER A 200 -18.06 -24.97 -2.99
N PRO A 201 -16.90 -25.65 -3.06
CA PRO A 201 -16.26 -26.25 -1.88
C PRO A 201 -15.60 -25.21 -0.96
N LEU A 202 -15.46 -23.96 -1.41
CA LEU A 202 -14.90 -22.86 -0.62
C LEU A 202 -15.59 -21.53 -0.93
N VAL A 203 -16.02 -20.84 0.13
CA VAL A 203 -16.49 -19.46 0.13
C VAL A 203 -15.46 -18.55 0.79
N VAL A 204 -15.08 -17.46 0.12
CA VAL A 204 -14.14 -16.48 0.66
C VAL A 204 -14.88 -15.21 1.04
N ASP A 205 -14.88 -14.88 2.33
CA ASP A 205 -15.44 -13.64 2.87
C ASP A 205 -14.45 -12.48 2.67
N GLY A 206 -14.62 -11.78 1.56
CA GLY A 206 -13.96 -10.52 1.20
C GLY A 206 -14.77 -9.28 1.56
N THR A 207 -15.75 -9.37 2.47
CA THR A 207 -16.65 -8.26 2.83
C THR A 207 -16.01 -7.22 3.75
N GLY A 208 -14.72 -7.37 4.06
CA GLY A 208 -13.93 -6.46 4.87
C GLY A 208 -14.53 -6.26 6.27
N ARG A 209 -14.54 -5.01 6.76
CA ARG A 209 -15.01 -4.69 8.12
C ARG A 209 -16.44 -5.09 8.45
N PHE A 210 -17.26 -5.41 7.45
CA PHE A 210 -18.62 -5.89 7.68
C PHE A 210 -18.64 -7.33 8.22
N ARG A 211 -17.59 -8.12 7.95
CA ARG A 211 -17.38 -9.46 8.52
C ARG A 211 -18.61 -10.34 8.34
N GLN A 212 -19.22 -10.35 7.15
CA GLN A 212 -20.57 -10.89 6.97
C GLN A 212 -20.68 -12.37 7.34
N TYR A 213 -19.62 -13.16 7.18
CA TYR A 213 -19.57 -14.56 7.63
C TYR A 213 -18.86 -14.71 8.97
N ALA A 214 -17.71 -14.05 9.16
CA ALA A 214 -16.97 -14.14 10.43
C ALA A 214 -17.77 -13.64 11.66
N SER A 215 -18.66 -12.67 11.49
CA SER A 215 -19.53 -12.16 12.56
C SER A 215 -20.63 -13.13 12.99
N LYS A 216 -21.02 -14.07 12.11
CA LYS A 216 -21.94 -15.16 12.45
C LYS A 216 -21.25 -16.24 13.29
N ALA A 217 -19.97 -16.48 13.03
CA ALA A 217 -19.18 -17.46 13.75
C ALA A 217 -18.77 -16.96 15.14
N ALA A 218 -18.38 -15.68 15.27
CA ALA A 218 -18.03 -15.10 16.55
C ALA A 218 -18.22 -13.58 16.61
N ARG A 219 -18.51 -13.09 17.83
CA ARG A 219 -18.52 -11.65 18.12
C ARG A 219 -17.14 -11.05 17.84
N VAL A 220 -17.16 -9.76 17.50
CA VAL A 220 -15.93 -9.01 17.29
C VAL A 220 -15.18 -8.85 18.61
N LYS A 221 -13.87 -9.07 18.60
CA LYS A 221 -12.99 -8.76 19.75
C LYS A 221 -12.53 -7.31 19.66
N ARG A 222 -12.61 -6.60 20.79
CA ARG A 222 -11.98 -5.29 21.01
C ARG A 222 -10.77 -5.46 21.92
N PHE A 223 -9.84 -4.51 21.84
CA PHE A 223 -8.61 -4.51 22.62
C PHE A 223 -8.73 -3.56 23.81
N GLU A 224 -7.88 -3.76 24.82
CA GLU A 224 -7.77 -2.88 25.98
C GLU A 224 -7.08 -1.54 25.63
N ASN A 225 -7.11 -0.60 26.57
CA ASN A 225 -6.66 0.79 26.42
C ASN A 225 -7.51 1.60 25.42
N PHE A 226 -6.94 2.64 24.82
CA PHE A 226 -7.63 3.49 23.86
C PHE A 226 -7.86 2.79 22.52
N ASN A 227 -8.95 3.16 21.87
CA ASN A 227 -9.18 2.94 20.44
C ASN A 227 -8.93 4.26 19.69
N THR A 228 -9.26 4.29 18.40
CA THR A 228 -9.09 5.48 17.58
C THR A 228 -10.34 5.75 16.74
N ASP A 229 -10.56 7.02 16.47
CA ASP A 229 -11.57 7.55 15.56
C ASP A 229 -10.86 8.29 14.42
N ALA A 230 -11.31 8.10 13.18
CA ALA A 230 -10.82 8.83 12.02
C ALA A 230 -11.88 9.78 11.45
N PHE A 231 -11.47 10.96 11.05
CA PHE A 231 -12.32 11.96 10.40
C PHE A 231 -11.54 12.72 9.34
N PHE A 232 -12.12 12.86 8.16
CA PHE A 232 -11.37 13.23 6.96
C PHE A 232 -12.25 13.78 5.84
N ALA A 233 -11.59 14.40 4.87
CA ALA A 233 -12.19 14.94 3.66
C ALA A 233 -11.19 14.97 2.51
N TYR A 234 -11.66 15.40 1.34
CA TYR A 234 -10.86 15.52 0.13
C TYR A 234 -10.68 16.99 -0.24
N PHE A 235 -9.50 17.32 -0.74
CA PHE A 235 -9.08 18.70 -0.98
C PHE A 235 -8.39 18.85 -2.33
N GLU A 236 -8.41 20.06 -2.85
CA GLU A 236 -7.56 20.51 -3.95
C GLU A 236 -6.39 21.32 -3.38
N GLY A 237 -5.19 21.07 -3.89
CA GLY A 237 -4.00 21.84 -3.55
C GLY A 237 -4.01 23.19 -4.27
N THR A 238 -4.14 24.28 -3.54
CA THR A 238 -4.12 25.65 -4.11
C THR A 238 -2.71 26.23 -4.24
N ASN A 239 -1.79 25.81 -3.36
CA ASN A 239 -0.38 26.19 -3.43
C ASN A 239 0.52 25.13 -2.78
N GLU A 240 0.59 23.94 -3.38
CA GLU A 240 1.36 22.79 -2.86
C GLU A 240 2.86 23.09 -2.70
N ASN A 241 3.41 23.97 -3.54
CA ASN A 241 4.83 24.31 -3.53
C ASN A 241 5.24 25.18 -2.33
N ALA A 242 4.27 25.77 -1.62
CA ALA A 242 4.53 26.54 -0.40
C ALA A 242 4.49 25.69 0.88
N ILE A 243 4.00 24.44 0.82
CA ILE A 243 3.97 23.55 1.99
C ILE A 243 5.38 23.32 2.59
N PRO A 244 6.46 23.19 1.79
CA PRO A 244 7.82 23.10 2.33
C PRO A 244 8.28 24.31 3.16
N GLU A 245 7.60 25.46 3.05
CA GLU A 245 7.85 26.63 3.91
C GLU A 245 7.25 26.44 5.31
N GLU A 246 6.18 25.65 5.42
CA GLU A 246 5.51 25.34 6.68
C GLU A 246 6.13 24.12 7.37
N LEU A 247 6.54 23.14 6.57
CA LEU A 247 7.19 21.90 6.97
C LEU A 247 8.42 21.67 6.08
N GLU A 248 9.60 22.08 6.56
CA GLU A 248 10.86 21.93 5.83
C GLU A 248 10.99 20.51 5.25
N GLY A 249 11.41 20.34 4.00
CA GLY A 249 11.64 19.02 3.42
C GLY A 249 10.39 18.15 3.19
N PHE A 250 9.18 18.72 3.27
CA PHE A 250 7.96 18.09 2.79
C PHE A 250 8.06 17.77 1.29
N GLU A 251 7.73 16.54 0.91
CA GLU A 251 7.62 16.13 -0.49
C GLU A 251 6.30 15.39 -0.73
N GLY A 252 5.41 15.97 -1.54
CA GLY A 252 4.06 15.42 -1.79
C GLY A 252 4.00 14.08 -2.54
N GLY A 253 5.14 13.46 -2.86
CA GLY A 253 5.23 12.08 -3.34
C GLY A 253 5.43 11.05 -2.22
N HIS A 254 5.62 11.48 -0.98
CA HIS A 254 5.53 10.62 0.21
C HIS A 254 4.08 10.51 0.71
N THR A 255 3.83 9.56 1.61
CA THR A 255 2.72 9.71 2.56
C THR A 255 3.22 10.52 3.74
N SER A 256 2.60 11.67 3.97
CA SER A 256 3.03 12.61 5.01
C SER A 256 2.17 12.46 6.26
N HIS A 257 2.80 12.51 7.42
CA HIS A 257 2.19 12.33 8.72
C HIS A 257 2.55 13.53 9.60
N ILE A 258 1.56 14.26 10.11
CA ILE A 258 1.79 15.28 11.14
C ILE A 258 1.28 14.72 12.46
N CYS A 259 2.20 14.38 13.35
CA CYS A 259 1.96 13.64 14.58
C CYS A 259 1.90 14.59 15.77
N PHE A 260 0.99 14.33 16.71
CA PHE A 260 0.76 15.12 17.91
C PHE A 260 0.16 14.22 19.01
N PRO A 261 0.13 14.63 20.30
CA PRO A 261 -0.24 13.73 21.40
C PRO A 261 -1.55 12.93 21.19
N GLU A 262 -2.61 13.56 20.69
CA GLU A 262 -3.91 12.90 20.48
C GLU A 262 -3.94 11.95 19.28
N GLY A 263 -2.97 12.03 18.36
CA GLY A 263 -2.96 11.24 17.14
C GLY A 263 -2.14 11.87 16.03
N TRP A 264 -2.67 11.83 14.80
CA TRP A 264 -1.93 12.32 13.65
C TRP A 264 -2.83 12.70 12.49
N MET A 265 -2.31 13.55 11.61
CA MET A 265 -2.90 13.92 10.32
C MET A 265 -2.16 13.19 9.19
N TYR A 266 -2.88 12.58 8.25
CA TYR A 266 -2.30 12.12 6.99
C TYR A 266 -2.51 13.15 5.88
N LEU A 267 -1.56 13.23 4.95
CA LEU A 267 -1.72 13.88 3.65
C LEU A 267 -1.30 12.90 2.55
N ILE A 268 -2.23 12.59 1.66
CA ILE A 268 -2.00 11.67 0.53
C ILE A 268 -2.41 12.35 -0.77
N ARG A 269 -1.42 12.66 -1.61
CA ARG A 269 -1.63 13.20 -2.96
C ARG A 269 -1.94 12.06 -3.94
N MET A 270 -3.05 12.14 -4.65
CA MET A 270 -3.46 11.07 -5.57
C MET A 270 -4.09 11.58 -6.85
N LEU A 271 -4.01 10.76 -7.89
CA LEU A 271 -4.68 10.98 -9.15
C LEU A 271 -6.11 10.42 -9.08
N SER A 272 -7.09 11.27 -9.36
CA SER A 272 -8.51 10.93 -9.35
C SER A 272 -9.10 10.91 -10.75
N TRP A 273 -9.90 9.89 -11.01
CA TRP A 273 -10.62 9.64 -12.26
C TRP A 273 -12.14 9.76 -12.09
N HIS A 274 -12.58 10.42 -11.01
CA HIS A 274 -13.97 10.41 -10.56
C HIS A 274 -14.99 10.77 -11.66
N ASP A 275 -14.66 11.76 -12.49
CA ASP A 275 -15.55 12.28 -13.53
C ASP A 275 -15.50 11.52 -14.87
N SER A 276 -14.77 10.40 -14.95
CA SER A 276 -14.62 9.62 -16.18
C SER A 276 -15.80 8.65 -16.38
N PRO A 277 -16.38 8.56 -17.60
CA PRO A 277 -17.36 7.54 -17.92
C PRO A 277 -16.76 6.13 -17.83
N MET A 278 -17.49 5.17 -17.26
CA MET A 278 -16.89 3.86 -16.99
C MET A 278 -16.54 3.05 -18.23
N ALA A 279 -17.34 3.12 -19.31
CA ALA A 279 -17.00 2.43 -20.57
C ALA A 279 -15.65 2.90 -21.14
N ASN A 280 -15.36 4.21 -21.01
CA ASN A 280 -14.12 4.82 -21.46
C ASN A 280 -12.93 4.36 -20.59
N LEU A 281 -13.13 4.30 -19.27
CA LEU A 281 -12.13 3.74 -18.35
C LEU A 281 -11.82 2.28 -18.67
N LEU A 282 -12.83 1.47 -18.98
CA LEU A 282 -12.64 0.06 -19.35
C LEU A 282 -11.78 -0.09 -20.60
N ASP A 283 -12.09 0.65 -21.67
CA ASP A 283 -11.26 0.66 -22.89
C ASP A 283 -9.81 1.09 -22.59
N MET A 284 -9.63 2.15 -21.79
CA MET A 284 -8.30 2.66 -21.40
C MET A 284 -7.51 1.64 -20.57
N ILE A 285 -8.16 0.98 -19.60
CA ILE A 285 -7.51 -0.03 -18.76
C ILE A 285 -7.10 -1.23 -19.60
N HIS A 286 -7.98 -1.73 -20.47
CA HIS A 286 -7.64 -2.81 -21.39
C HIS A 286 -6.45 -2.46 -22.28
N TYR A 287 -6.40 -1.23 -22.79
CA TYR A 287 -5.29 -0.74 -23.61
C TYR A 287 -3.95 -0.75 -22.86
N ILE A 288 -3.92 -0.29 -21.61
CA ILE A 288 -2.70 -0.33 -20.79
C ILE A 288 -2.30 -1.77 -20.43
N LEU A 289 -3.28 -2.65 -20.18
CA LEU A 289 -2.98 -4.06 -19.92
C LEU A 289 -2.45 -4.79 -21.17
N ASP A 290 -2.93 -4.45 -22.36
CA ASP A 290 -2.37 -4.94 -23.63
C ASP A 290 -0.89 -4.50 -23.78
N HIS A 291 -0.58 -3.24 -23.42
CA HIS A 291 0.81 -2.76 -23.37
C HIS A 291 1.67 -3.48 -22.33
N ALA A 292 1.10 -3.83 -21.17
CA ALA A 292 1.78 -4.55 -20.11
C ALA A 292 2.15 -5.98 -20.55
N GLU A 293 1.25 -6.66 -21.26
CA GLU A 293 1.51 -7.97 -21.85
C GLU A 293 2.60 -7.91 -22.94
N MET A 294 2.67 -6.82 -23.71
CA MET A 294 3.73 -6.60 -24.69
C MET A 294 5.07 -6.16 -24.10
N GLY A 295 5.12 -5.75 -22.83
CA GLY A 295 6.33 -5.22 -22.21
C GLY A 295 6.76 -3.86 -22.77
N THR A 296 5.81 -2.99 -23.10
CA THR A 296 6.09 -1.68 -23.70
C THR A 296 6.89 -0.79 -22.74
N PRO A 297 8.06 -0.24 -23.15
CA PRO A 297 8.85 0.64 -22.31
C PRO A 297 8.11 1.91 -21.88
N HIS A 298 8.44 2.40 -20.69
CA HIS A 298 7.76 3.54 -20.07
C HIS A 298 7.70 4.81 -20.94
N ASP A 299 8.78 5.14 -21.64
CA ASP A 299 8.84 6.35 -22.47
C ASP A 299 8.00 6.24 -23.76
N GLU A 300 7.66 5.02 -24.18
CA GLU A 300 6.81 4.76 -25.35
C GLU A 300 5.32 4.64 -24.99
N LEU A 301 4.98 4.50 -23.70
CA LEU A 301 3.60 4.50 -23.22
C LEU A 301 2.97 5.89 -23.29
N PRO A 302 1.70 6.02 -23.70
CA PRO A 302 0.93 7.24 -23.49
C PRO A 302 0.88 7.60 -22.00
N SER A 303 1.02 8.89 -21.71
CA SER A 303 0.84 9.49 -20.40
C SER A 303 -0.64 9.55 -20.02
N SER A 304 -0.94 9.77 -18.75
CA SER A 304 -2.33 9.87 -18.25
C SER A 304 -3.14 10.94 -18.98
N ALA A 305 -2.53 12.07 -19.36
CA ALA A 305 -3.17 13.12 -20.15
C ALA A 305 -3.48 12.66 -21.58
N GLU A 306 -2.51 12.05 -22.27
CA GLU A 306 -2.71 11.47 -23.60
C GLU A 306 -3.79 10.38 -23.56
N LEU A 307 -3.84 9.54 -22.52
CA LEU A 307 -4.89 8.55 -22.32
C LEU A 307 -6.27 9.21 -22.13
N CYS A 308 -6.34 10.33 -21.39
CA CYS A 308 -7.59 11.09 -21.27
C CYS A 308 -8.10 11.58 -22.63
N GLU A 309 -7.21 12.08 -23.48
CA GLU A 309 -7.56 12.52 -24.83
C GLU A 309 -7.99 11.35 -25.72
N MET A 310 -7.23 10.24 -25.71
CA MET A 310 -7.51 9.05 -26.53
C MET A 310 -8.84 8.38 -26.21
N PHE A 311 -9.19 8.32 -24.92
CA PHE A 311 -10.37 7.57 -24.46
C PHE A 311 -11.53 8.47 -24.01
N GLY A 312 -11.36 9.79 -23.99
CA GLY A 312 -12.37 10.72 -23.48
C GLY A 312 -12.58 10.58 -21.97
N CYS A 313 -11.49 10.37 -21.23
CA CYS A 313 -11.49 10.30 -19.77
C CYS A 313 -11.15 11.68 -19.16
N LYS A 314 -11.35 11.81 -17.86
CA LYS A 314 -11.02 12.98 -17.05
C LYS A 314 -10.21 12.58 -15.85
N MET A 315 -9.17 13.36 -15.56
CA MET A 315 -8.35 13.17 -14.37
C MET A 315 -8.11 14.50 -13.65
N LYS A 316 -7.93 14.43 -12.33
CA LYS A 316 -7.58 15.57 -11.48
C LYS A 316 -6.68 15.11 -10.33
N TRP A 317 -5.71 15.92 -9.94
CA TRP A 317 -4.95 15.70 -8.72
C TRP A 317 -5.74 16.22 -7.51
N ILE A 318 -5.88 15.37 -6.51
CA ILE A 318 -6.56 15.70 -5.25
C ILE A 318 -5.72 15.23 -4.06
N TRP A 319 -6.09 15.70 -2.88
CA TRP A 319 -5.49 15.32 -1.61
C TRP A 319 -6.51 14.67 -0.69
N SER A 320 -6.18 13.48 -0.18
CA SER A 320 -6.83 12.91 1.00
C SER A 320 -6.19 13.51 2.22
N ILE A 321 -6.96 14.19 3.07
CA ILE A 321 -6.45 14.74 4.31
C ILE A 321 -7.40 14.38 5.44
N GLY A 322 -6.84 13.85 6.51
CA GLY A 322 -7.64 13.38 7.63
C GLY A 322 -6.83 13.13 8.87
N TYR A 323 -7.55 13.02 9.97
CA TYR A 323 -7.00 12.72 11.28
C TYR A 323 -7.37 11.30 11.69
N ALA A 324 -6.50 10.67 12.46
CA ALA A 324 -6.82 9.52 13.29
C ALA A 324 -6.37 9.82 14.72
N CYS A 325 -7.35 10.03 15.60
CA CYS A 325 -7.12 10.45 16.98
C CYS A 325 -7.61 9.37 17.95
N ARG A 326 -7.01 9.32 19.14
CA ARG A 326 -7.44 8.44 20.22
C ARG A 326 -8.87 8.76 20.64
N ASP A 327 -9.64 7.74 21.00
CA ASP A 327 -11.04 7.89 21.42
C ASP A 327 -11.20 8.54 22.81
N ASP A 328 -10.11 8.67 23.56
CA ASP A 328 -10.00 9.42 24.81
C ASP A 328 -9.52 10.88 24.61
N THR A 329 -9.53 11.40 23.37
CA THR A 329 -9.27 12.81 23.09
C THR A 329 -10.31 13.73 23.74
N THR A 330 -9.87 14.71 24.52
CA THR A 330 -10.73 15.73 25.13
C THR A 330 -11.19 16.77 24.09
N TYR A 331 -12.51 16.88 23.89
CA TYR A 331 -13.13 17.91 23.05
C TYR A 331 -13.89 18.95 23.90
N PRO A 332 -13.96 20.23 23.48
CA PRO A 332 -14.70 21.26 24.19
C PRO A 332 -16.21 21.00 24.19
N ALA A 333 -16.92 21.56 25.17
CA ALA A 333 -18.37 21.42 25.28
C ALA A 333 -19.12 22.01 24.07
N ASP A 334 -18.68 23.18 23.59
CA ASP A 334 -19.18 23.77 22.33
C ASP A 334 -18.30 23.34 21.15
N LEU A 335 -18.56 22.13 20.65
CA LEU A 335 -17.97 21.68 19.39
C LEU A 335 -18.81 22.14 18.18
N ALA A 336 -20.00 22.69 18.40
CA ALA A 336 -20.91 23.09 17.32
C ALA A 336 -20.38 24.30 16.54
N SER A 337 -19.61 25.18 17.19
CA SER A 337 -18.96 26.32 16.53
C SER A 337 -17.92 25.92 15.46
N TYR A 338 -17.54 24.64 15.38
CA TYR A 338 -16.50 24.14 14.47
C TYR A 338 -17.06 23.53 13.17
N GLY A 339 -18.37 23.43 13.00
CA GLY A 339 -18.95 22.87 11.79
C GLY A 339 -20.36 22.32 11.93
N SER A 340 -20.88 21.81 10.82
CA SER A 340 -22.24 21.28 10.70
C SER A 340 -22.34 19.79 11.05
N SER A 341 -21.32 19.00 10.73
CA SER A 341 -21.27 17.55 10.97
C SER A 341 -20.23 17.18 12.04
N GLU A 342 -20.35 16.02 12.68
CA GLU A 342 -19.37 15.58 13.69
C GLU A 342 -17.95 15.46 13.11
N GLY A 343 -17.81 14.93 11.88
CA GLY A 343 -16.51 14.82 11.20
C GLY A 343 -15.85 16.18 10.96
N GLU A 344 -16.61 17.13 10.41
CA GLU A 344 -16.16 18.51 10.18
C GLU A 344 -15.74 19.19 11.48
N ARG A 345 -16.60 19.09 12.51
CA ARG A 345 -16.37 19.70 13.82
C ARG A 345 -15.08 19.22 14.46
N ARG A 346 -14.85 17.91 14.48
CA ARG A 346 -13.62 17.32 15.04
C ARG A 346 -12.40 17.68 14.20
N PHE A 347 -12.52 17.64 12.87
CA PHE A 347 -11.45 18.03 11.95
C PHE A 347 -11.00 19.47 12.25
N ASN A 348 -11.93 20.42 12.16
CA ASN A 348 -11.65 21.85 12.34
C ASN A 348 -11.17 22.17 13.76
N PHE A 349 -11.65 21.45 14.78
CA PHE A 349 -11.16 21.59 16.15
C PHE A 349 -9.68 21.23 16.26
N ILE A 350 -9.29 20.04 15.79
CA ILE A 350 -7.89 19.59 15.84
C ILE A 350 -7.00 20.49 14.98
N THR A 351 -7.44 20.87 13.77
CA THR A 351 -6.71 21.81 12.91
C THR A 351 -6.45 23.14 13.62
N LYS A 352 -7.45 23.68 14.34
CA LYS A 352 -7.31 24.94 15.09
C LYS A 352 -6.45 24.81 16.36
N LYS A 353 -6.40 23.61 16.96
CA LYS A 353 -5.65 23.34 18.19
C LYS A 353 -4.14 23.48 17.98
N TYR A 354 -3.63 23.09 16.82
CA TYR A 354 -2.19 23.14 16.50
C TYR A 354 -1.90 24.12 15.37
N LYS A 355 -1.09 25.14 15.65
CA LYS A 355 -0.73 26.19 14.68
C LYS A 355 -0.25 25.62 13.34
N LYS A 356 0.71 24.67 13.37
CA LYS A 356 1.26 24.05 12.16
C LYS A 356 0.24 23.28 11.31
N LEU A 357 -0.83 22.72 11.90
CA LEU A 357 -1.90 22.10 11.12
C LEU A 357 -2.69 23.16 10.34
N GLY A 358 -3.01 24.29 10.97
CA GLY A 358 -3.66 25.43 10.31
C GLY A 358 -2.78 26.04 9.20
N ASP A 359 -1.49 26.21 9.48
CA ASP A 359 -0.50 26.70 8.52
C ASP A 359 -0.42 25.79 7.28
N VAL A 360 -0.45 24.47 7.44
CA VAL A 360 -0.49 23.54 6.29
C VAL A 360 -1.84 23.59 5.57
N MET A 361 -2.95 23.58 6.32
CA MET A 361 -4.30 23.51 5.74
C MET A 361 -4.69 24.74 4.91
N ARG A 362 -4.07 25.91 5.11
CA ARG A 362 -4.30 27.12 4.30
C ARG A 362 -3.97 26.93 2.81
N HIS A 363 -3.17 25.92 2.47
CA HIS A 363 -2.77 25.61 1.10
C HIS A 363 -3.77 24.69 0.38
N PHE A 364 -4.87 24.31 1.03
CA PHE A 364 -5.86 23.38 0.53
C PHE A 364 -7.26 24.00 0.50
N THR A 365 -8.05 23.63 -0.51
CA THR A 365 -9.48 23.97 -0.58
C THR A 365 -10.30 22.69 -0.55
N LEU A 366 -11.31 22.64 0.32
CA LEU A 366 -12.21 21.51 0.47
C LEU A 366 -12.97 21.22 -0.82
N LEU A 367 -13.08 19.95 -1.19
CA LEU A 367 -13.90 19.47 -2.30
C LEU A 367 -15.27 19.00 -1.76
N PRO A 368 -16.35 19.79 -1.95
CA PRO A 368 -17.66 19.44 -1.43
C PRO A 368 -18.25 18.25 -2.19
N ASP A 369 -18.76 17.28 -1.44
CA ASP A 369 -19.49 16.10 -1.93
C ASP A 369 -18.79 15.39 -3.10
N TYR A 370 -17.46 15.34 -3.04
CA TYR A 370 -16.60 14.89 -4.14
C TYR A 370 -16.87 13.45 -4.60
N HIS A 371 -17.45 12.61 -3.74
CA HIS A 371 -17.81 11.23 -4.06
C HIS A 371 -19.32 10.99 -4.08
N GLY A 372 -20.11 12.06 -4.21
CA GLY A 372 -21.57 12.05 -4.20
C GLY A 372 -22.17 12.78 -2.99
N PRO A 373 -23.50 12.96 -2.94
CA PRO A 373 -24.16 13.69 -1.86
C PRO A 373 -23.82 13.14 -0.47
N GLY A 374 -23.49 14.03 0.48
CA GLY A 374 -23.17 13.66 1.87
C GLY A 374 -21.76 13.09 2.05
N THR A 375 -20.85 13.35 1.11
CA THR A 375 -19.46 12.85 1.13
C THR A 375 -18.42 13.94 1.33
N THR A 376 -18.84 15.17 1.64
CA THR A 376 -17.91 16.25 1.98
C THR A 376 -17.02 15.89 3.18
N TRP A 377 -17.61 15.31 4.24
CA TRP A 377 -16.92 14.94 5.47
C TRP A 377 -17.24 13.50 5.85
N TYR A 378 -16.21 12.78 6.28
CA TYR A 378 -16.33 11.41 6.74
C TYR A 378 -15.91 11.29 8.20
N ILE A 379 -16.53 10.36 8.92
CA ILE A 379 -16.09 9.93 10.24
C ILE A 379 -16.27 8.42 10.39
N ARG A 380 -15.30 7.78 11.04
CA ARG A 380 -15.39 6.38 11.46
C ARG A 380 -14.79 6.22 12.84
N LYS A 381 -15.56 5.63 13.74
CA LYS A 381 -15.21 5.50 15.15
C LYS A 381 -14.83 4.08 15.50
N GLN A 382 -14.03 3.90 16.55
CA GLN A 382 -13.65 2.59 17.07
C GLN A 382 -13.01 1.69 15.99
N LEU A 383 -11.91 2.16 15.40
CA LEU A 383 -11.27 1.54 14.25
C LEU A 383 -10.76 0.11 14.54
N THR A 384 -10.10 -0.11 15.68
CA THR A 384 -9.41 -1.38 15.96
C THR A 384 -10.38 -2.50 16.33
N TYR A 385 -10.27 -3.65 15.67
CA TYR A 385 -10.99 -4.88 16.02
C TYR A 385 -10.31 -6.14 15.48
N GLN A 386 -10.70 -7.30 16.01
CA GLN A 386 -10.28 -8.62 15.51
C GLN A 386 -11.48 -9.57 15.37
N SER A 387 -11.48 -10.40 14.33
CA SER A 387 -12.34 -11.59 14.23
C SER A 387 -11.76 -12.74 15.04
N GLN A 388 -12.55 -13.32 15.95
CA GLN A 388 -12.10 -14.47 16.73
C GLN A 388 -12.11 -15.79 15.97
N VAL A 389 -12.93 -15.87 14.91
CA VAL A 389 -13.00 -17.01 13.99
C VAL A 389 -12.82 -16.45 12.58
N VAL A 390 -11.82 -16.97 11.86
CA VAL A 390 -11.42 -16.48 10.53
C VAL A 390 -11.54 -17.54 9.43
N SER A 391 -11.78 -18.79 9.81
CA SER A 391 -12.11 -19.88 8.90
C SER A 391 -13.07 -20.86 9.57
N GLY A 392 -13.70 -21.71 8.78
CA GLY A 392 -14.57 -22.79 9.24
C GLY A 392 -15.00 -23.69 8.09
N PRO A 393 -15.95 -24.62 8.32
CA PRO A 393 -16.41 -25.53 7.28
C PRO A 393 -16.92 -24.80 6.04
N GLY A 394 -16.19 -24.96 4.93
CA GLY A 394 -16.53 -24.33 3.65
C GLY A 394 -16.15 -22.85 3.51
N TRP A 395 -15.52 -22.20 4.49
CA TRP A 395 -15.22 -20.76 4.34
C TRP A 395 -13.96 -20.25 5.02
N VAL A 396 -13.46 -19.13 4.50
CA VAL A 396 -12.34 -18.35 5.07
C VAL A 396 -12.59 -16.85 4.87
N THR A 397 -12.15 -15.99 5.78
CA THR A 397 -12.18 -14.53 5.60
C THR A 397 -10.78 -13.95 5.39
N VAL A 398 -10.68 -12.87 4.62
CA VAL A 398 -9.41 -12.23 4.24
C VAL A 398 -9.43 -10.72 4.49
N GLY A 399 -8.25 -10.11 4.59
CA GLY A 399 -8.10 -8.65 4.74
C GLY A 399 -8.79 -8.10 5.98
N ASP A 400 -9.49 -6.98 5.87
CA ASP A 400 -10.25 -6.36 6.98
C ASP A 400 -11.27 -7.32 7.66
N GLY A 401 -11.62 -8.44 7.03
CA GLY A 401 -12.44 -9.48 7.63
C GLY A 401 -11.75 -10.21 8.80
N ILE A 402 -10.41 -10.33 8.80
CA ILE A 402 -9.66 -10.89 9.93
C ILE A 402 -9.52 -9.90 11.10
N GLY A 403 -9.54 -8.60 10.79
CA GLY A 403 -9.33 -7.51 11.75
C GLY A 403 -8.73 -6.28 11.08
N PHE A 404 -8.75 -5.17 11.80
CA PHE A 404 -8.12 -3.91 11.40
C PHE A 404 -7.62 -3.20 12.65
N THR A 405 -6.60 -2.35 12.51
CA THR A 405 -6.05 -1.55 13.60
C THR A 405 -6.24 -0.07 13.31
N ASN A 406 -5.37 0.51 12.49
CA ASN A 406 -5.30 1.95 12.24
C ASN A 406 -4.75 2.23 10.83
N PRO A 407 -5.04 3.40 10.24
CA PRO A 407 -4.39 3.81 8.99
C PRO A 407 -2.87 4.03 9.10
N LEU A 408 -2.30 4.19 10.30
CA LEU A 408 -0.88 4.51 10.50
C LEU A 408 0.02 3.40 9.96
N LEU A 409 0.98 3.75 9.09
CA LEU A 409 1.84 2.81 8.34
C LEU A 409 1.07 1.85 7.42
N SER A 410 -0.17 2.19 7.05
CA SER A 410 -0.99 1.52 6.04
C SER A 410 -1.14 -0.02 6.19
N PRO A 411 -1.29 -0.62 7.38
CA PRO A 411 -1.34 -2.07 7.54
C PRO A 411 -2.58 -2.70 6.88
N GLY A 412 -3.69 -1.98 6.74
CA GLY A 412 -4.95 -2.51 6.20
C GLY A 412 -4.81 -3.16 4.81
N ILE A 413 -4.07 -2.53 3.89
CA ILE A 413 -3.74 -3.14 2.60
C ILE A 413 -2.46 -3.97 2.72
N ASN A 414 -1.38 -3.38 3.24
CA ASN A 414 -0.04 -3.92 3.07
C ASN A 414 0.28 -5.10 3.99
N ALA A 415 -0.22 -5.09 5.24
CA ALA A 415 -0.13 -6.24 6.13
C ALA A 415 -1.34 -7.17 5.94
N GLY A 416 -2.54 -6.60 5.70
CA GLY A 416 -3.75 -7.36 5.43
C GLY A 416 -3.65 -8.26 4.20
N MET A 417 -2.85 -7.88 3.19
CA MET A 417 -2.64 -8.72 2.01
C MET A 417 -1.94 -10.03 2.32
N ALA A 418 -1.20 -10.13 3.44
CA ALA A 418 -0.58 -11.38 3.84
C ALA A 418 -1.63 -12.45 4.11
N SER A 419 -2.73 -12.10 4.79
CA SER A 419 -3.86 -13.02 4.99
C SER A 419 -4.51 -13.36 3.64
N THR A 420 -4.66 -12.37 2.77
CA THR A 420 -5.25 -12.53 1.44
C THR A 420 -4.46 -13.50 0.55
N THR A 421 -3.15 -13.29 0.40
CA THR A 421 -2.30 -14.14 -0.45
C THR A 421 -2.05 -15.50 0.19
N PHE A 422 -1.98 -15.58 1.52
CA PHE A 422 -1.85 -16.85 2.21
C PHE A 422 -3.09 -17.71 2.01
N ALA A 423 -4.29 -17.17 2.21
CA ALA A 423 -5.53 -17.92 1.95
C ALA A 423 -5.63 -18.37 0.49
N ALA A 424 -5.21 -17.52 -0.46
CA ALA A 424 -5.18 -17.86 -1.87
C ALA A 424 -4.22 -19.04 -2.17
N ASP A 425 -3.03 -19.06 -1.58
CA ASP A 425 -2.06 -20.15 -1.73
C ASP A 425 -2.59 -21.48 -1.15
N LEU A 426 -3.29 -21.43 -0.02
CA LEU A 426 -3.86 -22.63 0.62
C LEU A 426 -5.07 -23.22 -0.11
N THR A 427 -5.69 -22.46 -1.00
CA THR A 427 -6.96 -22.81 -1.63
C THR A 427 -6.89 -24.14 -2.37
N ALA A 428 -5.87 -24.34 -3.21
CA ALA A 428 -5.73 -25.56 -4.00
C ALA A 428 -5.57 -26.81 -3.12
N ALA A 429 -4.90 -26.69 -1.97
CA ALA A 429 -4.77 -27.78 -1.01
C ALA A 429 -6.11 -28.03 -0.28
N ALA A 430 -6.80 -26.97 0.16
CA ALA A 430 -8.05 -27.06 0.90
C ALA A 430 -9.20 -27.68 0.09
N ILE A 431 -9.27 -27.42 -1.22
CA ILE A 431 -10.32 -28.02 -2.07
C ILE A 431 -10.04 -29.48 -2.42
N LYS A 432 -8.78 -29.93 -2.36
CA LYS A 432 -8.39 -31.33 -2.67
C LYS A 432 -8.61 -32.29 -1.49
N THR A 433 -8.83 -31.77 -0.29
CA THR A 433 -9.10 -32.59 0.90
C THR A 433 -10.41 -33.35 0.77
N LYS A 434 -10.48 -34.56 1.34
CA LYS A 434 -11.68 -35.42 1.27
C LYS A 434 -12.55 -35.34 2.52
N THR A 435 -11.99 -34.91 3.63
CA THR A 435 -12.69 -34.79 4.92
C THR A 435 -12.53 -33.39 5.48
N GLU A 436 -13.49 -32.97 6.30
CA GLU A 436 -13.41 -31.67 6.97
C GLU A 436 -12.22 -31.56 7.92
N GLU A 437 -11.85 -32.66 8.59
CA GLU A 437 -10.67 -32.69 9.45
C GLU A 437 -9.37 -32.36 8.69
N GLN A 438 -9.23 -32.90 7.47
CA GLN A 438 -8.11 -32.57 6.59
C GLN A 438 -8.15 -31.10 6.17
N ARG A 439 -9.34 -30.57 5.86
CA ARG A 439 -9.53 -29.17 5.46
C ARG A 439 -9.17 -28.22 6.61
N LEU A 440 -9.66 -28.47 7.81
CA LEU A 440 -9.33 -27.71 9.01
C LEU A 440 -7.83 -27.78 9.31
N ALA A 441 -7.17 -28.92 9.09
CA ALA A 441 -5.72 -29.04 9.24
C ALA A 441 -4.96 -28.14 8.24
N VAL A 442 -5.46 -27.97 7.01
CA VAL A 442 -4.88 -27.01 6.05
C VAL A 442 -5.05 -25.57 6.55
N TRP A 443 -6.22 -25.21 7.07
CA TRP A 443 -6.52 -23.86 7.55
C TRP A 443 -5.89 -23.55 8.91
N LYS A 444 -5.47 -24.54 9.70
CA LYS A 444 -4.87 -24.32 11.02
C LYS A 444 -3.70 -23.34 11.02
N LYS A 445 -2.81 -23.42 10.02
CA LYS A 445 -1.69 -22.48 9.86
C LYS A 445 -2.16 -21.05 9.53
N TYR A 446 -3.28 -20.91 8.82
CA TYR A 446 -3.90 -19.63 8.54
C TYR A 446 -4.53 -19.02 9.80
N ASP A 447 -5.24 -19.84 10.57
CA ASP A 447 -5.86 -19.42 11.83
C ASP A 447 -4.80 -18.98 12.84
N ASP A 448 -3.70 -19.74 12.98
CA ASP A 448 -2.59 -19.41 13.88
C ASP A 448 -1.92 -18.08 13.51
N TYR A 449 -1.68 -17.86 12.22
CA TYR A 449 -1.18 -16.58 11.73
C TYR A 449 -2.14 -15.43 12.08
N CYS A 450 -3.42 -15.56 11.75
CA CYS A 450 -4.41 -14.50 11.99
C CYS A 450 -4.63 -14.21 13.48
N ALA A 451 -4.52 -15.22 14.34
CA ALA A 451 -4.64 -15.08 15.78
C ALA A 451 -3.54 -14.16 16.36
N GLY A 452 -2.30 -14.26 15.84
CA GLY A 452 -1.16 -13.45 16.27
C GLY A 452 -0.99 -12.12 15.52
N ALA A 453 -1.46 -12.02 14.28
CA ALA A 453 -1.23 -10.85 13.42
C ALA A 453 -1.89 -9.56 13.95
N VAL A 454 -3.21 -9.58 14.19
CA VAL A 454 -3.95 -8.38 14.59
C VAL A 454 -3.53 -7.86 15.98
N PRO A 455 -3.34 -8.70 17.01
CA PRO A 455 -2.84 -8.23 18.31
C PRO A 455 -1.45 -7.59 18.22
N SER A 456 -0.56 -8.16 17.41
CA SER A 456 0.79 -7.62 17.22
C SER A 456 0.76 -6.26 16.51
N LEU A 457 -0.05 -6.12 15.46
CA LEU A 457 -0.27 -4.82 14.80
C LEU A 457 -0.98 -3.81 15.70
N ASN A 458 -1.84 -4.25 16.63
CA ASN A 458 -2.46 -3.35 17.60
C ASN A 458 -1.45 -2.85 18.65
N MET A 459 -0.57 -3.73 19.13
CA MET A 459 0.55 -3.33 20.00
C MET A 459 1.44 -2.31 19.28
N MET A 460 1.75 -2.53 18.00
CA MET A 460 2.48 -1.56 17.18
C MET A 460 1.76 -0.22 17.11
N ASN A 461 0.45 -0.22 16.88
CA ASN A 461 -0.33 1.01 16.85
C ASN A 461 -0.29 1.76 18.19
N GLN A 462 -0.55 1.07 19.32
CA GLN A 462 -0.53 1.71 20.65
C GLN A 462 0.87 2.25 20.99
N PHE A 463 1.92 1.48 20.71
CA PHE A 463 3.31 1.92 20.85
C PHE A 463 3.58 3.22 20.08
N LEU A 464 3.26 3.26 18.78
CA LEU A 464 3.52 4.44 17.94
C LEU A 464 2.73 5.67 18.39
N TYR A 465 1.44 5.51 18.75
CA TYR A 465 0.63 6.63 19.25
C TYR A 465 1.20 7.22 20.54
N LEU A 466 1.69 6.39 21.46
CA LEU A 466 2.33 6.88 22.68
C LEU A 466 3.61 7.67 22.36
N THR A 467 4.35 7.28 21.31
CA THR A 467 5.55 8.04 20.89
C THR A 467 5.24 9.42 20.31
N PHE A 468 3.99 9.71 19.94
CA PHE A 468 3.57 11.04 19.49
C PHE A 468 3.42 12.05 20.62
N MET A 469 3.39 11.60 21.88
CA MET A 469 3.25 12.47 23.04
C MET A 469 4.47 13.37 23.29
N HIS A 470 5.60 13.12 22.63
CA HIS A 470 6.80 13.96 22.73
C HIS A 470 7.57 13.99 21.39
N PRO A 471 8.01 15.17 20.91
CA PRO A 471 8.59 15.33 19.57
C PRO A 471 9.82 14.46 19.32
N LEU A 472 10.62 14.15 20.35
CA LEU A 472 11.82 13.32 20.20
C LEU A 472 11.59 11.81 20.33
N ILE A 473 10.51 11.34 20.97
CA ILE A 473 10.30 9.90 21.18
C ILE A 473 9.88 9.23 19.86
N GLY A 474 8.99 9.87 19.11
CA GLY A 474 8.57 9.42 17.79
C GLY A 474 9.74 9.07 16.86
N PRO A 475 10.58 10.04 16.45
CA PRO A 475 11.66 9.80 15.51
C PRO A 475 12.75 8.89 16.10
N ARG A 476 13.08 9.03 17.40
CA ARG A 476 14.22 8.31 18.01
C ARG A 476 13.92 6.90 18.50
N VAL A 477 12.65 6.59 18.70
CA VAL A 477 12.23 5.31 19.29
C VAL A 477 11.17 4.66 18.41
N GLY A 478 9.98 5.26 18.31
CA GLY A 478 8.83 4.67 17.63
C GLY A 478 9.10 4.27 16.19
N PHE A 479 9.50 5.26 15.39
CA PHE A 479 9.64 5.13 13.95
C PHE A 479 10.99 4.55 13.55
N LEU A 480 12.05 4.83 14.31
CA LEU A 480 13.33 4.14 14.16
C LEU A 480 13.13 2.62 14.22
N TRP A 481 12.59 2.11 15.33
CA TRP A 481 12.47 0.67 15.53
C TRP A 481 11.48 0.02 14.56
N THR A 482 10.34 0.65 14.32
CA THR A 482 9.31 0.06 13.46
C THR A 482 9.73 0.06 11.99
N ILE A 483 10.29 1.16 11.48
CA ILE A 483 10.68 1.25 10.06
C ILE A 483 11.93 0.43 9.78
N VAL A 484 12.97 0.55 10.61
CA VAL A 484 14.22 -0.20 10.41
C VAL A 484 13.96 -1.70 10.49
N ILE A 485 13.24 -2.19 11.51
CA ILE A 485 12.97 -3.63 11.61
C ILE A 485 12.06 -4.09 10.48
N GLY A 486 11.02 -3.32 10.13
CA GLY A 486 10.14 -3.63 9.00
C GLY A 486 10.90 -3.79 7.68
N HIS A 487 12.07 -3.15 7.53
CA HIS A 487 12.95 -3.31 6.38
C HIS A 487 14.01 -4.41 6.57
N ALA A 488 14.58 -4.51 7.76
CA ALA A 488 15.75 -5.34 8.05
C ALA A 488 15.42 -6.67 8.76
N LEU A 489 14.18 -7.14 8.61
CA LEU A 489 13.70 -8.42 9.14
C LEU A 489 14.72 -9.56 8.98
N PRO A 490 14.93 -10.37 10.03
CA PRO A 490 15.70 -11.60 9.93
C PRO A 490 15.04 -12.54 8.90
N LYS A 491 15.80 -12.96 7.88
CA LYS A 491 15.40 -13.85 6.77
C LYS A 491 14.37 -13.28 5.78
N TRP A 492 13.35 -12.57 6.23
CA TRP A 492 12.17 -12.18 5.43
C TRP A 492 12.20 -10.75 4.88
N SER A 493 13.34 -10.08 4.98
CA SER A 493 13.52 -8.71 4.47
C SER A 493 13.36 -8.65 2.94
N LEU A 494 12.33 -7.93 2.45
CA LEU A 494 12.18 -7.62 1.03
C LEU A 494 13.42 -6.91 0.43
N PRO A 495 14.03 -5.92 1.11
CA PRO A 495 15.30 -5.35 0.64
C PRO A 495 16.36 -6.42 0.35
N ARG A 496 16.55 -7.41 1.24
CA ARG A 496 17.57 -8.47 1.03
C ARG A 496 17.29 -9.33 -0.21
N SER A 497 16.02 -9.45 -0.60
CA SER A 497 15.62 -10.08 -1.87
C SER A 497 15.67 -9.14 -3.08
N ALA A 498 16.13 -7.91 -2.92
CA ALA A 498 16.06 -6.87 -3.96
C ALA A 498 14.64 -6.67 -4.54
N PHE A 499 13.59 -6.96 -3.75
CA PHE A 499 12.21 -6.93 -4.22
C PHE A 499 12.03 -7.77 -5.52
N THR A 500 12.48 -9.02 -5.48
CA THR A 500 12.32 -10.00 -6.58
C THR A 500 11.58 -11.29 -6.16
N VAL A 501 10.97 -11.30 -4.97
CA VAL A 501 10.13 -12.41 -4.49
C VAL A 501 9.05 -12.79 -5.52
N GLY A 502 9.09 -14.05 -5.98
CA GLY A 502 8.12 -14.60 -6.92
C GLY A 502 6.72 -14.74 -6.32
N LEU A 503 5.73 -15.01 -7.17
CA LEU A 503 4.34 -15.10 -6.73
C LEU A 503 4.08 -16.29 -5.76
N PRO A 504 4.62 -17.50 -6.00
CA PRO A 504 4.49 -18.63 -5.06
C PRO A 504 5.17 -18.41 -3.71
N GLU A 505 6.28 -17.68 -3.71
CA GLU A 505 7.04 -17.39 -2.49
C GLU A 505 6.42 -16.24 -1.68
N PHE A 506 5.74 -15.31 -2.34
CA PHE A 506 5.24 -14.07 -1.74
C PHE A 506 4.44 -14.25 -0.43
N PRO A 507 3.50 -15.21 -0.29
CA PRO A 507 2.76 -15.41 0.96
C PRO A 507 3.66 -15.64 2.17
N GLU A 508 4.78 -16.35 2.00
CA GLU A 508 5.71 -16.64 3.10
C GLU A 508 6.41 -15.36 3.57
N TRP A 509 6.86 -14.50 2.66
CA TRP A 509 7.43 -13.19 3.02
C TRP A 509 6.39 -12.28 3.68
N ALA A 510 5.17 -12.23 3.14
CA ALA A 510 4.13 -11.33 3.62
C ALA A 510 3.65 -11.71 5.04
N THR A 511 3.50 -13.00 5.32
CA THR A 511 3.04 -13.51 6.64
C THR A 511 4.05 -13.30 7.74
N HIS A 512 5.35 -13.27 7.43
CA HIS A 512 6.39 -12.97 8.41
C HIS A 512 6.69 -11.47 8.55
N TRP A 513 6.07 -10.60 7.73
CA TRP A 513 6.40 -9.19 7.73
C TRP A 513 5.87 -8.46 8.96
N LEU A 514 4.55 -8.28 9.06
CA LEU A 514 3.84 -7.59 10.16
C LEU A 514 4.57 -6.31 10.67
N TRP A 515 5.23 -5.56 9.77
CA TRP A 515 6.09 -4.42 10.14
C TRP A 515 7.19 -4.71 11.19
N GLY A 516 7.50 -5.98 11.46
CA GLY A 516 8.47 -6.37 12.48
C GLY A 516 7.93 -6.38 13.90
N SER A 517 6.61 -6.22 14.11
CA SER A 517 6.01 -6.10 15.45
C SER A 517 6.04 -7.38 16.30
N GLN A 518 6.70 -8.43 15.82
CA GLN A 518 6.96 -9.69 16.52
C GLN A 518 8.46 -9.97 16.71
N VAL A 519 9.35 -9.05 16.32
CA VAL A 519 10.80 -9.21 16.49
C VAL A 519 11.20 -8.85 17.92
N ASP A 520 11.96 -9.71 18.59
CA ASP A 520 12.31 -9.56 20.01
C ASP A 520 12.85 -8.17 20.39
N ASP A 521 13.74 -7.59 19.57
CA ASP A 521 14.32 -6.27 19.88
C ASP A 521 13.24 -5.17 19.78
N TRP A 522 12.32 -5.28 18.81
CA TRP A 522 11.17 -4.38 18.72
C TRP A 522 10.26 -4.54 19.95
N VAL A 523 9.90 -5.78 20.30
CA VAL A 523 8.98 -6.08 21.41
C VAL A 523 9.52 -5.53 22.72
N LYS A 524 10.82 -5.73 23.01
CA LYS A 524 11.48 -5.18 24.20
C LYS A 524 11.31 -3.67 24.31
N VAL A 525 11.54 -2.94 23.22
CA VAL A 525 11.44 -1.47 23.21
C VAL A 525 10.00 -1.00 23.28
N ALA A 526 9.10 -1.67 22.54
CA ALA A 526 7.68 -1.35 22.55
C ALA A 526 7.06 -1.55 23.94
N GLU A 527 7.29 -2.69 24.59
CA GLU A 527 6.77 -2.97 25.93
C GLU A 527 7.31 -2.01 26.99
N HIS A 528 8.61 -1.69 26.96
CA HIS A 528 9.19 -0.70 27.88
C HIS A 528 8.56 0.67 27.68
N THR A 529 8.44 1.12 26.43
CA THR A 529 7.85 2.41 26.08
C THR A 529 6.38 2.49 26.48
N VAL A 530 5.59 1.46 26.15
CA VAL A 530 4.16 1.38 26.50
C VAL A 530 3.98 1.42 28.01
N LYS A 531 4.77 0.65 28.77
CA LYS A 531 4.71 0.63 30.23
C LYS A 531 4.97 2.01 30.86
N LYS A 532 5.84 2.81 30.24
CA LYS A 532 6.22 4.14 30.74
C LYS A 532 5.22 5.22 30.35
N LEU A 533 4.68 5.16 29.13
CA LEU A 533 3.86 6.23 28.57
C LEU A 533 2.34 6.00 28.71
N MET A 534 1.86 4.76 28.66
CA MET A 534 0.42 4.46 28.73
C MET A 534 -0.28 5.00 29.99
N PRO A 535 0.34 4.99 31.19
CA PRO A 535 -0.30 5.51 32.40
C PRO A 535 -0.40 7.04 32.45
N LEU A 536 0.27 7.77 31.55
CA LEU A 536 0.31 9.22 31.58
C LEU A 536 -1.00 9.85 31.09
N ASN A 537 -1.32 11.02 31.65
CA ASN A 537 -2.45 11.82 31.19
C ASN A 537 -2.14 12.40 29.80
N LEU A 538 -3.03 12.17 28.84
CA LEU A 538 -2.89 12.64 27.46
C LEU A 538 -2.79 14.18 27.38
N ASP A 539 -3.48 14.88 28.26
CA ASP A 539 -3.57 16.35 28.27
C ASP A 539 -2.38 17.02 28.97
N GLU A 540 -1.44 16.25 29.55
CA GLU A 540 -0.27 16.76 30.27
C GLU A 540 1.04 16.48 29.51
N PRO A 541 2.10 17.31 29.67
CA PRO A 541 3.42 17.06 29.09
C PRO A 541 4.03 15.76 29.63
N VAL A 542 4.76 15.03 28.77
CA VAL A 542 5.54 13.87 29.22
C VAL A 542 6.69 14.37 30.10
N PRO A 543 6.85 13.87 31.34
CA PRO A 543 7.96 14.24 32.20
C PRO A 543 9.32 13.92 31.56
N GLN A 544 10.28 14.84 31.67
CA GLN A 544 11.59 14.72 31.00
C GLN A 544 12.34 13.45 31.41
N GLU A 545 12.24 13.03 32.66
CA GLU A 545 12.86 11.81 33.16
C GLU A 545 12.31 10.54 32.47
N ILE A 546 11.05 10.55 32.02
CA ILE A 546 10.45 9.47 31.25
C ILE A 546 10.92 9.52 29.80
N VAL A 547 11.01 10.72 29.22
CA VAL A 547 11.59 10.93 27.87
C VAL A 547 13.01 10.36 27.82
N ASP A 548 13.84 10.74 28.79
CA ASP A 548 15.23 10.30 28.89
C ASP A 548 15.34 8.79 29.10
N ASP A 549 14.52 8.21 29.99
CA ASP A 549 14.50 6.76 30.26
C ASP A 549 14.13 5.95 29.01
N VAL A 550 13.08 6.34 28.28
CA VAL A 550 12.63 5.65 27.06
C VAL A 550 13.67 5.75 25.95
N ILE A 551 14.26 6.93 25.74
CA ILE A 551 15.31 7.12 24.73
C ILE A 551 16.56 6.32 25.10
N ASN A 552 17.06 6.43 26.34
CA ASN A 552 18.27 5.72 26.77
C ASN A 552 18.10 4.20 26.70
N PHE A 553 16.91 3.68 27.05
CA PHE A 553 16.61 2.26 26.88
C PHE A 553 16.64 1.84 25.40
N SER A 554 16.00 2.61 24.52
CA SER A 554 16.01 2.39 23.06
C SER A 554 17.42 2.37 22.49
N GLU A 555 18.25 3.35 22.86
CA GLU A 555 19.65 3.46 22.41
C GLU A 555 20.47 2.25 22.87
N LYS A 556 20.33 1.83 24.12
CA LYS A 556 21.01 0.63 24.65
C LYS A 556 20.65 -0.62 23.87
N VAL A 557 19.36 -0.88 23.63
CA VAL A 557 18.92 -2.06 22.85
C VAL A 557 19.43 -2.00 21.42
N LYS A 558 19.50 -0.80 20.82
CA LYS A 558 20.06 -0.60 19.48
C LYS A 558 21.56 -0.91 19.43
N GLU A 559 22.33 -0.41 20.40
CA GLU A 559 23.77 -0.69 20.51
C GLU A 559 24.04 -2.19 20.65
N GLU A 560 23.29 -2.88 21.51
CA GLU A 560 23.37 -4.34 21.68
C GLU A 560 23.04 -5.09 20.37
N ALA A 561 22.00 -4.67 19.65
CA ALA A 561 21.60 -5.29 18.40
C ALA A 561 22.63 -5.09 17.28
N LEU A 562 23.17 -3.87 17.13
CA LEU A 562 24.23 -3.56 16.16
C LEU A 562 25.52 -4.32 16.48
N ALA A 563 25.91 -4.39 17.75
CA ALA A 563 27.06 -5.17 18.20
C ALA A 563 26.89 -6.67 17.91
N ALA A 564 25.65 -7.18 17.95
CA ALA A 564 25.30 -8.55 17.58
C ALA A 564 25.21 -8.79 16.06
N GLY A 565 25.53 -7.81 15.22
CA GLY A 565 25.51 -7.98 13.78
C GLY A 565 24.16 -7.70 13.10
N LYS A 566 23.15 -7.28 13.86
CA LYS A 566 21.80 -7.07 13.33
C LYS A 566 21.69 -5.72 12.62
N TYR A 567 20.67 -5.62 11.75
CA TYR A 567 20.26 -4.38 11.09
C TYR A 567 21.37 -3.66 10.31
N GLN A 568 22.43 -4.33 9.87
CA GLN A 568 23.53 -3.70 9.13
C GLN A 568 23.90 -4.46 7.86
N GLY A 569 24.69 -3.81 7.01
CA GLY A 569 25.17 -4.34 5.74
C GLY A 569 24.20 -4.17 4.57
N PHE A 570 24.64 -4.57 3.38
CA PHE A 570 23.82 -4.48 2.16
C PHE A 570 22.50 -5.23 2.33
N PRO A 571 21.37 -4.67 1.85
CA PRO A 571 21.24 -3.45 1.03
C PRO A 571 21.00 -2.16 1.81
N PHE A 572 21.19 -2.17 3.14
CA PHE A 572 20.81 -1.03 3.98
C PHE A 572 21.85 0.08 3.88
N ARG A 573 21.39 1.24 3.39
CA ARG A 573 22.16 2.48 3.31
C ARG A 573 21.46 3.55 4.12
N TYR A 574 21.39 3.39 5.44
CA TYR A 574 20.55 4.25 6.29
C TYR A 574 20.84 5.74 6.15
N GLN A 575 22.10 6.14 5.91
CA GLN A 575 22.42 7.54 5.64
C GLN A 575 21.74 8.13 4.39
N GLY A 576 21.43 7.30 3.40
CA GLY A 576 20.69 7.66 2.19
C GLY A 576 19.19 7.38 2.32
N GLU A 577 18.80 6.40 3.11
CA GLU A 577 17.41 6.01 3.31
C GLU A 577 16.68 6.90 4.32
N LEU A 578 17.33 7.24 5.43
CA LEU A 578 16.77 7.97 6.57
C LEU A 578 17.37 9.37 6.65
N ARG A 579 16.53 10.40 6.74
CA ARG A 579 16.96 11.81 6.77
C ARG A 579 17.85 12.10 7.99
N ASN A 580 17.40 11.78 9.20
CA ASN A 580 18.06 12.16 10.46
C ASN A 580 18.98 11.08 11.06
N TYR A 581 19.38 10.07 10.28
CA TYR A 581 20.25 8.98 10.75
C TYR A 581 21.49 8.80 9.89
N GLY A 582 22.62 8.52 10.55
CA GLY A 582 23.85 8.12 9.88
C GLY A 582 23.89 6.64 9.50
N PRO A 583 25.01 6.15 8.93
CA PRO A 583 25.14 4.77 8.44
C PRO A 583 24.97 3.69 9.51
N MET A 584 25.20 4.00 10.78
CA MET A 584 25.09 3.08 11.92
C MET A 584 23.87 3.38 12.79
N LEU A 585 22.84 4.03 12.21
CA LEU A 585 21.62 4.44 12.92
C LEU A 585 21.89 5.37 14.12
N GLU A 586 22.97 6.14 14.06
CA GLU A 586 23.21 7.27 14.96
C GLU A 586 22.28 8.43 14.62
N TRP A 587 21.61 8.99 15.63
CA TRP A 587 20.72 10.14 15.46
C TRP A 587 21.55 11.41 15.20
N ASP A 588 21.19 12.16 14.16
CA ASP A 588 21.74 13.48 13.87
C ASP A 588 20.61 14.45 13.52
N GLU A 589 20.29 15.31 14.49
CA GLU A 589 19.27 16.35 14.36
C GLU A 589 19.58 17.33 13.22
N LYS A 590 20.86 17.54 12.88
CA LYS A 590 21.29 18.49 11.85
C LYS A 590 21.37 17.88 10.45
N LYS A 591 21.14 16.57 10.29
CA LYS A 591 21.24 15.85 9.00
C LYS A 591 20.03 16.08 8.06
N TYR A 592 19.49 17.29 8.02
CA TYR A 592 18.21 17.52 7.32
C TYR A 592 18.30 17.39 5.78
N ILE A 593 19.44 17.78 5.18
CA ILE A 593 19.56 17.98 3.72
C ILE A 593 20.19 16.77 2.99
N LYS A 594 20.71 15.78 3.72
CA LYS A 594 21.56 14.71 3.17
C LYS A 594 20.84 13.35 3.22
N GLN A 595 19.95 13.12 2.25
CA GLN A 595 19.25 11.86 2.00
C GLN A 595 19.39 11.51 0.49
N ASP A 596 19.31 10.22 0.13
CA ASP A 596 19.16 9.85 -1.29
C ASP A 596 17.88 10.50 -1.85
N ARG A 597 17.85 10.80 -3.15
CA ARG A 597 16.66 11.35 -3.80
C ARG A 597 16.16 10.39 -4.88
N PHE A 598 15.03 9.77 -4.59
CA PHE A 598 14.38 8.75 -5.42
C PHE A 598 13.18 9.26 -6.22
N GLN A 599 12.83 10.54 -6.06
CA GLN A 599 11.75 11.17 -6.80
C GLN A 599 12.08 12.62 -7.16
N THR A 600 11.43 13.11 -8.21
CA THR A 600 11.41 14.52 -8.59
C THR A 600 10.03 14.93 -9.07
N GLN A 601 9.75 16.22 -8.96
CA GLN A 601 8.51 16.78 -9.46
C GLN A 601 8.67 17.20 -10.93
N CYS A 602 7.69 16.88 -11.77
CA CYS A 602 7.63 17.37 -13.14
C CYS A 602 7.39 18.89 -13.15
N HIS A 603 8.29 19.65 -13.76
CA HIS A 603 8.16 21.11 -13.86
C HIS A 603 6.94 21.59 -14.67
N ALA A 604 6.37 20.73 -15.53
CA ALA A 604 5.25 21.11 -16.40
C ALA A 604 3.87 20.87 -15.76
N CYS A 605 3.72 19.81 -14.95
CA CYS A 605 2.41 19.42 -14.39
C CYS A 605 2.44 19.11 -12.88
N LEU A 606 3.56 19.38 -12.21
CA LEU A 606 3.76 19.18 -10.77
C LEU A 606 3.58 17.73 -10.28
N THR A 607 3.53 16.75 -11.19
CA THR A 607 3.44 15.33 -10.83
C THR A 607 4.76 14.83 -10.26
N TRP A 608 4.71 14.19 -9.09
CA TRP A 608 5.83 13.46 -8.52
C TRP A 608 6.10 12.16 -9.29
N LEU A 609 7.35 11.95 -9.67
CA LEU A 609 7.78 10.88 -10.55
C LEU A 609 9.04 10.22 -9.98
N PRO A 610 9.22 8.91 -10.18
CA PRO A 610 10.43 8.24 -9.75
C PRO A 610 11.66 8.75 -10.53
N CYS A 611 12.80 8.79 -9.84
CA CYS A 611 14.11 8.97 -10.44
C CYS A 611 14.55 7.67 -11.11
N ARG A 612 14.32 7.58 -12.42
CA ARG A 612 14.73 6.51 -13.32
C ARG A 612 15.32 7.14 -14.58
N GLY A 613 16.64 7.02 -14.79
CA GLY A 613 17.31 7.67 -15.93
C GLY A 613 16.85 7.15 -17.30
N ASP A 614 16.26 5.96 -17.32
CA ASP A 614 15.62 5.33 -18.47
C ASP A 614 14.11 5.63 -18.59
N TRP A 615 13.52 6.39 -17.65
CA TRP A 615 12.14 6.88 -17.69
C TRP A 615 12.13 8.41 -17.74
N ARG A 616 12.30 8.96 -18.93
CA ARG A 616 12.39 10.41 -19.13
C ARG A 616 11.02 11.06 -19.35
N LYS A 617 10.07 10.36 -19.94
CA LYS A 617 8.70 10.85 -20.17
C LYS A 617 7.95 10.96 -18.83
N CYS A 618 7.32 12.10 -18.56
CA CYS A 618 6.40 12.23 -17.44
C CYS A 618 5.19 11.31 -17.65
N SER A 619 4.90 10.43 -16.68
CA SER A 619 3.75 9.52 -16.77
C SER A 619 2.40 10.23 -16.79
N ALA A 620 2.31 11.47 -16.28
CA ALA A 620 1.06 12.23 -16.23
C ALA A 620 0.84 13.12 -17.46
N CYS A 621 1.80 13.98 -17.82
CA CYS A 621 1.61 14.97 -18.90
C CYS A 621 2.37 14.69 -20.20
N GLY A 622 3.24 13.67 -20.23
CA GLY A 622 3.97 13.28 -21.44
C GLY A 622 5.19 14.13 -21.80
N VAL A 623 5.49 15.20 -21.07
CA VAL A 623 6.72 15.99 -21.26
C VAL A 623 7.97 15.12 -21.05
N MET A 624 8.92 15.21 -21.97
CA MET A 624 10.25 14.62 -21.83
C MET A 624 11.10 15.44 -20.87
N ARG A 625 11.46 14.87 -19.73
CA ARG A 625 12.27 15.52 -18.71
C ARG A 625 13.77 15.49 -19.04
N PRO A 626 14.54 16.50 -18.63
CA PRO A 626 16.01 16.46 -18.67
C PRO A 626 16.55 15.27 -17.88
N LEU A 627 17.62 14.63 -18.36
CA LEU A 627 18.20 13.45 -17.69
C LEU A 627 18.54 13.70 -16.22
N LYS A 628 19.14 14.86 -15.91
CA LYS A 628 19.51 15.29 -14.55
C LYS A 628 18.35 15.31 -13.54
N ASP A 629 17.11 15.43 -14.03
CA ASP A 629 15.90 15.43 -13.20
C ASP A 629 15.31 14.02 -13.05
N CYS A 630 15.77 13.08 -13.86
CA CYS A 630 15.39 11.67 -13.82
C CYS A 630 16.41 10.80 -13.07
N GLU A 631 17.62 11.30 -12.78
CA GLU A 631 18.65 10.49 -12.13
C GLU A 631 18.49 10.42 -10.62
N ILE A 632 18.79 9.25 -10.05
CA ILE A 632 18.90 9.09 -8.61
C ILE A 632 20.05 9.96 -8.11
N ARG A 633 19.77 10.80 -7.11
CA ARG A 633 20.83 11.54 -6.41
C ARG A 633 21.19 10.75 -5.16
N TRP A 634 22.39 10.19 -5.13
CA TRP A 634 22.86 9.41 -4.00
C TRP A 634 23.53 10.31 -2.96
N ASN A 635 23.10 10.21 -1.70
CA ASN A 635 23.80 10.79 -0.57
C ASN A 635 25.05 9.95 -0.24
N GLY A 636 26.16 10.38 -0.83
CA GLY A 636 27.38 9.57 -0.93
C GLY A 636 27.27 8.57 -2.09
N ARG A 637 28.34 8.45 -2.87
CA ARG A 637 28.42 7.49 -3.98
C ARG A 637 28.17 6.07 -3.42
N PRO A 638 27.30 5.25 -4.05
CA PRO A 638 27.22 3.84 -3.71
C PRO A 638 28.58 3.16 -3.83
N THR A 639 28.86 2.22 -2.92
CA THR A 639 30.12 1.47 -2.93
C THR A 639 30.24 0.62 -4.19
N ASP A 640 31.46 0.25 -4.58
CA ASP A 640 31.67 -0.68 -5.69
C ASP A 640 30.97 -2.03 -5.47
N PHE A 641 30.85 -2.46 -4.21
CA PHE A 641 30.06 -3.64 -3.86
C PHE A 641 28.57 -3.42 -4.13
N GLU A 642 27.99 -2.31 -3.68
CA GLU A 642 26.59 -1.93 -3.97
C GLU A 642 26.32 -1.84 -5.49
N LEU A 643 27.20 -1.14 -6.23
CA LEU A 643 27.08 -0.99 -7.68
C LEU A 643 27.17 -2.34 -8.38
N SER A 644 28.04 -3.26 -7.92
CA SER A 644 28.08 -4.63 -8.45
C SER A 644 26.79 -5.41 -8.20
N LYS A 645 26.11 -5.20 -7.06
CA LYS A 645 24.79 -5.80 -6.79
C LYS A 645 23.71 -5.16 -7.65
N PHE A 646 23.69 -3.84 -7.77
CA PHE A 646 22.75 -3.11 -8.62
C PHE A 646 22.88 -3.53 -10.09
N ALA A 647 24.08 -3.75 -10.61
CA ALA A 647 24.32 -4.25 -11.97
C ALA A 647 23.60 -5.58 -12.27
N MET A 648 23.45 -6.46 -11.27
CA MET A 648 22.81 -7.77 -11.46
C MET A 648 21.28 -7.73 -11.44
N ILE A 649 20.68 -6.72 -10.80
CA ILE A 649 19.23 -6.69 -10.52
C ILE A 649 18.50 -5.56 -11.27
N ALA A 650 19.24 -4.53 -11.70
CA ALA A 650 18.67 -3.40 -12.40
C ALA A 650 18.14 -3.83 -13.78
N PRO A 651 16.95 -3.37 -14.21
CA PRO A 651 16.45 -3.65 -15.56
C PRO A 651 17.42 -3.20 -16.67
N ASN A 652 18.16 -2.13 -16.41
CA ASN A 652 19.29 -1.65 -17.20
C ASN A 652 20.15 -0.69 -16.35
N HIS A 653 21.35 -0.36 -16.79
CA HIS A 653 22.27 0.49 -16.02
C HIS A 653 21.70 1.91 -15.75
N MET A 654 20.98 2.49 -16.72
CA MET A 654 20.40 3.85 -16.59
C MET A 654 19.24 3.93 -15.58
N SER A 655 18.63 2.80 -15.21
CA SER A 655 17.64 2.76 -14.13
C SER A 655 18.22 3.12 -12.75
N VAL A 656 19.53 2.93 -12.57
CA VAL A 656 20.28 3.30 -11.36
C VAL A 656 20.94 4.67 -11.53
N GLY A 657 21.26 5.03 -12.78
CA GLY A 657 21.80 6.33 -13.19
C GLY A 657 23.19 6.21 -13.82
N THR A 658 23.74 7.35 -14.25
CA THR A 658 25.10 7.44 -14.82
C THR A 658 26.16 6.80 -13.93
N VAL A 659 26.00 6.87 -12.61
CA VAL A 659 26.92 6.24 -11.64
C VAL A 659 27.15 4.75 -11.90
N LEU A 660 26.12 4.01 -12.34
CA LEU A 660 26.27 2.58 -12.65
C LEU A 660 26.85 2.37 -14.06
N VAL A 661 26.46 3.21 -15.01
CA VAL A 661 27.03 3.18 -16.37
C VAL A 661 28.55 3.39 -16.34
N ASP A 662 29.00 4.39 -15.59
CA ASP A 662 30.42 4.72 -15.47
C ASP A 662 31.18 3.60 -14.75
N PHE A 663 30.62 3.05 -13.66
CA PHE A 663 31.19 1.89 -12.97
C PHE A 663 31.39 0.68 -13.88
N VAL A 664 30.41 0.35 -14.72
CA VAL A 664 30.52 -0.80 -15.65
C VAL A 664 31.56 -0.50 -16.75
N LYS A 665 31.54 0.69 -17.35
CA LYS A 665 32.53 1.09 -18.37
C LYS A 665 33.96 1.04 -17.84
N GLU A 666 34.20 1.55 -16.64
CA GLU A 666 35.52 1.50 -16.00
C GLU A 666 36.03 0.07 -15.80
N ARG A 667 35.14 -0.90 -15.52
CA ARG A 667 35.51 -2.31 -15.38
C ARG A 667 35.72 -3.02 -16.71
N GLU A 668 34.90 -2.74 -17.72
CA GLU A 668 35.09 -3.26 -19.08
C GLU A 668 36.43 -2.79 -19.68
N MET A 669 36.82 -1.53 -19.44
CA MET A 669 38.13 -1.00 -19.85
C MET A 669 39.30 -1.70 -19.15
N LYS A 670 39.13 -2.10 -17.88
CA LYS A 670 40.16 -2.82 -17.10
C LYS A 670 40.23 -4.32 -17.41
N CYS A 671 39.25 -4.89 -18.11
CA CYS A 671 39.21 -6.30 -18.48
C CYS A 671 39.87 -6.60 -19.85
N LYS A 672 40.38 -5.57 -20.55
CA LYS A 672 41.28 -5.74 -21.70
C LYS A 672 42.69 -6.09 -21.20
N CYS A 673 42.86 -7.29 -20.67
CA CYS A 673 44.19 -7.88 -20.54
C CYS A 673 44.75 -8.13 -21.94
N GLU A 674 45.98 -7.68 -22.17
CA GLU A 674 46.74 -7.92 -23.39
C GLU A 674 46.70 -9.41 -23.76
N ALA A 675 46.48 -9.70 -25.05
CA ALA A 675 46.67 -11.06 -25.55
C ALA A 675 48.08 -11.51 -25.14
N PRO A 676 48.24 -12.73 -24.59
CA PRO A 676 49.56 -13.21 -24.20
C PRO A 676 50.46 -13.12 -25.43
N MET A 677 51.62 -12.45 -25.28
CA MET A 677 52.67 -12.46 -26.29
C MET A 677 52.97 -13.92 -26.60
N MET A 678 52.66 -14.36 -27.82
CA MET A 678 53.19 -15.63 -28.31
C MET A 678 54.70 -15.46 -28.42
N GLU A 679 55.43 -16.04 -27.47
CA GLU A 679 56.88 -16.21 -27.58
C GLU A 679 57.17 -17.07 -28.82
N ASN A 680 57.66 -16.41 -29.87
CA ASN A 680 58.42 -17.05 -30.93
C ASN A 680 59.70 -17.61 -30.32
N GLY A 681 59.88 -18.93 -30.34
CA GLY A 681 61.04 -19.57 -29.72
C GLY A 681 61.28 -21.04 -30.07
N MET A 682 61.44 -21.32 -31.37
CA MET A 682 62.38 -22.27 -31.99
C MET A 682 62.49 -23.76 -31.54
N ALA A 683 62.42 -24.60 -32.58
CA ALA A 683 63.26 -25.78 -32.87
C ALA A 683 62.91 -27.15 -32.26
N LYS A 684 62.58 -28.12 -33.13
CA LYS A 684 63.59 -29.02 -33.71
C LYS A 684 63.03 -29.91 -34.82
N GLU A 685 63.88 -30.05 -35.84
CA GLU A 685 63.89 -31.06 -36.90
C GLU A 685 63.94 -32.48 -36.31
N MET A 686 63.12 -33.40 -36.84
CA MET A 686 63.51 -34.68 -37.47
C MET A 686 62.27 -35.47 -37.87
#